data_AF-A0A0B5EJY3-F1
#
_entry.id   AF-A0A0B5EJY3-F1
#
_cell.length_a   1.000
_cell.length_b   1.000
_cell.length_c   1.000
_cell.angle_alpha   90.00
_cell.angle_beta   90.00
_cell.angle_gamma   90.00
#
_symmetry.space_group_name_H-M   'P 1'
#
loop_
_entity.id
_entity.type
_entity.pdbx_description
1 polymer ?
#
loop_
_entity_poly.entity_id
_entity_poly.type
_entity_poly.pdbx_seq_one_letter_code
_entity_poly.pdbx_strand_id
1 'polypeptide(L)'
;MSHEGAGRRSVMRSVAFLTTGVLAVPALAACSSEEKEAPPTARQDLGSASRAKLADGATARWAVDALPKTLNAYQSDADEVTSRVAGAVLPSMFRLDKQGRPARDADFLESAKVVETDPQVVLYKLDQRAVWSDGREIGAADFVAQWHALSGKNSAYWTARNAGYNRIAEIERGDNDLQVRVTFKKKYADWRSLFSPLYPKQVMGSPDAFNEDARKALKITAGPFAPEQRKKGAKASEDRLTLVRNPRWWGERAKLDKLVLRAVPAGRRLDALRKGEVDIAALEPGDARRISGAAEGQAAGGAPAAGPGAARGPAQALRSWAVVHGSDEEAADKEKEVRAKAERARQAFAKEQQGLGRYEIRKSLEPAFTQLALNGASGPLTDDRVRRAVARAIDRGRIARSVLGPLGLPAKPVGSHLALAGQLGYADGSGALGAQDTDEAQALLADAGWVPGGPLRKGGKKDEETDARAGTEKEGTKSGKKSEAEAPGSDGGDEGKKTAKPSGEAGAPDDGKAAQDKPHSQPGGAPGAYAPKGTAAPGGSAAGLLAKDGKALTLRFVLPSGPGSQSLREVGADISKMLGRIGIRTELVKVADEDYFKDHIAAGEYDMALYSWPATAFPATDARPIYAKPVPAADGSLNVEQNYTRVGTDYIDQLFDKATTELDSGDVAGLMRKADARIWAAAGSLPLYQRPQLVAVRKDLANVGAYGFESPRYEDIGFLKSAGHGGPAAHRGTPGGGDKDSGRESGKPSAEPFAEESGRKSGKDAEKSGKGPDKASGKPSAEESRKASDKESGAADGRESDKE
;
A
#
# COMPACT_ATOMS: atom_id res chain seq x y z
N MET A 1 -46.70 -25.53 -71.69
CA MET A 1 -47.73 -24.48 -71.67
C MET A 1 -48.21 -24.34 -70.24
N SER A 2 -48.27 -23.10 -69.76
CA SER A 2 -48.63 -22.75 -68.38
C SER A 2 -50.10 -23.00 -68.07
N HIS A 3 -50.36 -23.46 -66.86
CA HIS A 3 -51.37 -23.03 -65.86
C HIS A 3 -51.16 -24.01 -64.68
N GLU A 4 -51.33 -23.67 -63.40
CA GLU A 4 -52.55 -23.19 -62.77
C GLU A 4 -52.27 -22.96 -61.26
N GLY A 5 -53.15 -22.25 -60.56
CA GLY A 5 -53.06 -22.05 -59.10
C GLY A 5 -54.41 -22.20 -58.40
N ALA A 6 -54.40 -22.84 -57.23
CA ALA A 6 -55.38 -22.86 -56.13
C ALA A 6 -54.66 -23.55 -54.94
N GLY A 7 -54.94 -23.41 -53.64
CA GLY A 7 -55.93 -22.72 -52.82
C GLY A 7 -56.01 -23.43 -51.44
N ARG A 8 -56.16 -22.64 -50.36
CA ARG A 8 -56.70 -22.95 -49.00
C ARG A 8 -55.95 -23.82 -47.96
N ARG A 9 -56.25 -23.43 -46.70
CA ARG A 9 -55.62 -23.72 -45.39
C ARG A 9 -56.00 -25.08 -44.77
N SER A 10 -55.10 -25.72 -44.00
CA SER A 10 -55.29 -26.09 -42.58
C SER A 10 -54.16 -26.96 -41.99
N VAL A 11 -53.89 -26.70 -40.70
CA VAL A 11 -53.34 -27.50 -39.57
C VAL A 11 -53.07 -29.00 -39.81
N MET A 12 -51.90 -29.54 -39.39
CA MET A 12 -51.70 -30.40 -38.20
C MET A 12 -50.34 -31.16 -38.24
N ARG A 13 -49.85 -31.47 -37.03
CA ARG A 13 -48.57 -32.10 -36.68
C ARG A 13 -48.43 -33.53 -37.21
N SER A 14 -47.21 -33.95 -37.60
CA SER A 14 -46.52 -35.15 -37.06
C SER A 14 -45.11 -35.34 -37.65
N VAL A 15 -44.30 -36.01 -36.83
CA VAL A 15 -42.84 -36.21 -36.86
C VAL A 15 -42.43 -37.39 -37.77
N ALA A 16 -41.30 -37.27 -38.48
CA ALA A 16 -40.17 -38.25 -38.54
C ALA A 16 -39.39 -38.26 -39.88
N PHE A 17 -38.07 -37.99 -39.78
CA PHE A 17 -36.88 -38.49 -40.53
C PHE A 17 -36.87 -38.44 -42.09
N LEU A 18 -35.83 -38.04 -42.85
CA LEU A 18 -34.35 -38.07 -42.71
C LEU A 18 -33.71 -37.22 -43.85
N THR A 19 -32.48 -36.71 -43.62
CA THR A 19 -31.42 -36.28 -44.60
C THR A 19 -31.68 -35.03 -45.48
N THR A 20 -30.79 -34.05 -45.69
CA THR A 20 -29.32 -33.98 -45.65
C THR A 20 -28.85 -32.51 -45.65
N GLY A 21 -27.85 -32.19 -44.81
CA GLY A 21 -26.72 -31.28 -45.08
C GLY A 21 -26.91 -29.82 -45.50
N VAL A 22 -26.68 -28.88 -44.56
CA VAL A 22 -25.82 -27.69 -44.76
C VAL A 22 -25.15 -27.35 -43.41
N LEU A 23 -23.82 -27.33 -43.39
CA LEU A 23 -22.98 -26.88 -42.29
C LEU A 23 -23.15 -25.36 -42.07
N ALA A 24 -23.82 -24.97 -41.00
CA ALA A 24 -23.80 -23.61 -40.48
C ALA A 24 -22.81 -23.54 -39.30
N VAL A 25 -21.72 -22.80 -39.49
CA VAL A 25 -20.78 -22.41 -38.43
C VAL A 25 -21.53 -21.42 -37.51
N PRO A 26 -21.75 -21.72 -36.22
CA PRO A 26 -22.38 -20.75 -35.33
C PRO A 26 -21.32 -19.71 -34.95
N ALA A 27 -21.62 -18.44 -35.26
CA ALA A 27 -20.93 -17.30 -34.69
C ALA A 27 -20.99 -17.41 -33.16
N LEU A 28 -19.85 -17.73 -32.55
CA LEU A 28 -19.66 -17.60 -31.12
C LEU A 28 -19.72 -16.11 -30.79
N ALA A 29 -20.87 -15.67 -30.31
CA ALA A 29 -20.99 -14.43 -29.57
C ALA A 29 -20.02 -14.53 -28.38
N ALA A 30 -18.97 -13.72 -28.41
CA ALA A 30 -18.08 -13.49 -27.29
C ALA A 30 -18.89 -12.83 -26.15
N CYS A 31 -19.57 -13.65 -25.36
CA CYS A 31 -20.01 -13.26 -24.04
C CYS A 31 -18.74 -13.19 -23.20
N SER A 32 -18.20 -11.98 -23.01
CA SER A 32 -17.28 -11.73 -21.91
C SER A 32 -18.07 -12.04 -20.63
N SER A 33 -17.83 -13.21 -20.05
CA SER A 33 -18.22 -13.48 -18.68
C SER A 33 -17.45 -12.47 -17.83
N GLU A 34 -18.10 -11.37 -17.44
CA GLU A 34 -17.64 -10.54 -16.35
C GLU A 34 -17.58 -11.43 -15.10
N GLU A 35 -16.39 -11.98 -14.81
CA GLU A 35 -16.10 -12.55 -13.50
C GLU A 35 -16.37 -11.44 -12.48
N LYS A 36 -17.46 -11.58 -11.74
CA LYS A 36 -17.84 -10.63 -10.70
C LYS A 36 -16.83 -10.76 -9.57
N GLU A 37 -15.82 -9.89 -9.59
CA GLU A 37 -14.74 -9.88 -8.61
C GLU A 37 -15.26 -9.77 -7.18
N ALA A 38 -14.63 -10.50 -6.27
CA ALA A 38 -14.98 -10.47 -4.86
C ALA A 38 -14.75 -9.06 -4.29
N PRO A 39 -15.61 -8.57 -3.38
CA PRO A 39 -15.42 -7.27 -2.76
C PRO A 39 -14.15 -7.24 -1.87
N PRO A 40 -13.61 -6.04 -1.58
CA PRO A 40 -12.55 -5.86 -0.59
C PRO A 40 -12.86 -6.54 0.75
N THR A 41 -11.82 -7.07 1.41
CA THR A 41 -11.95 -7.74 2.71
C THR A 41 -12.61 -6.86 3.77
N ALA A 42 -12.25 -5.57 3.81
CA ALA A 42 -12.85 -4.58 4.68
C ALA A 42 -13.40 -3.41 3.86
N ARG A 43 -14.54 -2.88 4.29
CA ARG A 43 -15.10 -1.65 3.72
C ARG A 43 -14.38 -0.45 4.30
N GLN A 44 -14.37 0.62 3.51
CA GLN A 44 -13.90 1.92 3.95
C GLN A 44 -14.77 2.48 5.06
N ASP A 45 -14.17 3.30 5.90
CA ASP A 45 -14.87 4.02 6.96
C ASP A 45 -14.41 5.48 6.95
N LEU A 46 -15.22 6.33 6.32
CA LEU A 46 -14.90 7.74 6.06
C LEU A 46 -15.83 8.71 6.79
N GLY A 47 -16.81 8.21 7.53
CA GLY A 47 -17.91 9.05 8.04
C GLY A 47 -18.62 9.79 6.91
N SER A 48 -18.98 9.07 5.83
CA SER A 48 -19.43 9.69 4.60
C SER A 48 -20.67 10.58 4.79
N ALA A 49 -20.62 11.79 4.26
CA ALA A 49 -21.74 12.73 4.25
C ALA A 49 -21.85 13.43 2.90
N SER A 50 -23.08 13.69 2.47
CA SER A 50 -23.30 14.47 1.25
C SER A 50 -22.80 15.90 1.43
N ARG A 51 -22.30 16.49 0.34
CA ARG A 51 -21.78 17.88 0.32
C ARG A 51 -22.78 18.90 0.87
N ALA A 52 -24.09 18.66 0.73
CA ALA A 52 -25.15 19.53 1.25
C ALA A 52 -25.18 19.62 2.79
N LYS A 53 -24.73 18.56 3.48
CA LYS A 53 -24.65 18.49 4.95
C LYS A 53 -23.36 19.11 5.50
N LEU A 54 -22.42 19.48 4.63
CA LEU A 54 -21.13 20.04 5.02
C LEU A 54 -21.17 21.57 5.03
N ALA A 55 -20.61 22.17 6.07
CA ALA A 55 -20.36 23.59 6.15
C ALA A 55 -19.24 23.97 5.18
N ASP A 56 -19.39 25.12 4.54
CA ASP A 56 -18.31 25.71 3.75
C ASP A 56 -17.37 26.50 4.66
N GLY A 57 -16.08 26.33 4.44
CA GLY A 57 -15.01 27.02 5.16
C GLY A 57 -14.32 26.14 6.21
N ALA A 58 -13.67 26.80 7.17
CA ALA A 58 -12.93 26.20 8.28
C ALA A 58 -11.61 25.50 7.89
N THR A 59 -10.88 25.06 8.92
CA THR A 59 -9.56 24.44 8.81
C THR A 59 -9.59 23.07 9.46
N ALA A 60 -9.15 22.04 8.74
CA ALA A 60 -8.89 20.72 9.31
C ALA A 60 -7.39 20.52 9.51
N ARG A 61 -6.99 19.90 10.62
CA ARG A 61 -5.59 19.63 10.97
C ARG A 61 -5.33 18.13 10.95
N TRP A 62 -4.42 17.68 10.11
CA TRP A 62 -4.09 16.27 9.92
C TRP A 62 -2.67 15.99 10.42
N ALA A 63 -2.55 15.11 11.42
CA ALA A 63 -1.27 14.61 11.89
C ALA A 63 -0.55 13.78 10.80
N VAL A 64 0.72 14.07 10.60
CA VAL A 64 1.68 13.30 9.77
C VAL A 64 2.93 13.04 10.61
N ASP A 65 3.72 12.01 10.31
CA ASP A 65 4.91 11.70 11.13
C ASP A 65 5.97 12.82 11.07
N ALA A 66 6.24 13.31 9.86
CA ALA A 66 7.09 14.45 9.57
C ALA A 66 6.53 15.22 8.36
N LEU A 67 7.04 16.42 8.11
CA LEU A 67 6.79 17.12 6.85
C LEU A 67 7.62 16.47 5.72
N PRO A 68 7.12 16.50 4.47
CA PRO A 68 7.78 15.81 3.38
C PRO A 68 9.10 16.50 3.03
N LYS A 69 10.14 15.71 2.76
CA LYS A 69 11.46 16.21 2.31
C LYS A 69 11.41 16.77 0.88
N THR A 70 10.40 16.39 0.11
CA THR A 70 10.16 16.86 -1.25
C THR A 70 8.66 16.90 -1.58
N LEU A 71 8.25 17.84 -2.44
CA LEU A 71 6.90 17.87 -3.01
C LEU A 71 6.85 17.21 -4.40
N ASN A 72 7.94 16.57 -4.85
CA ASN A 72 8.01 15.81 -6.09
C ASN A 72 7.85 14.30 -5.81
N ALA A 73 6.72 13.72 -6.19
CA ALA A 73 6.37 12.32 -6.01
C ALA A 73 7.23 11.35 -6.84
N TYR A 74 8.07 11.86 -7.74
CA TYR A 74 8.95 11.08 -8.60
C TYR A 74 10.41 11.03 -8.12
N GLN A 75 10.70 11.56 -6.93
CA GLN A 75 12.02 11.48 -6.30
C GLN A 75 12.10 10.37 -5.25
N SER A 76 13.31 9.91 -4.93
CA SER A 76 13.56 8.86 -3.93
C SER A 76 13.19 9.27 -2.51
N ASP A 77 13.24 10.57 -2.20
CA ASP A 77 12.86 11.13 -0.90
C ASP A 77 11.35 11.34 -0.73
N ALA A 78 10.54 10.99 -1.74
CA ALA A 78 9.09 11.12 -1.67
C ALA A 78 8.49 10.12 -0.67
N ASP A 79 7.61 10.60 0.21
CA ASP A 79 6.95 9.79 1.23
C ASP A 79 5.41 9.81 1.09
N GLU A 80 4.71 9.21 2.06
CA GLU A 80 3.25 9.23 2.11
C GLU A 80 2.69 10.66 2.14
N VAL A 81 3.41 11.60 2.78
CA VAL A 81 3.01 13.00 2.89
C VAL A 81 3.22 13.72 1.57
N THR A 82 4.31 13.44 0.83
CA THR A 82 4.50 13.90 -0.55
C THR A 82 3.34 13.45 -1.42
N SER A 83 2.96 12.17 -1.34
CA SER A 83 1.86 11.58 -2.11
C SER A 83 0.50 12.22 -1.73
N ARG A 84 0.28 12.49 -0.45
CA ARG A 84 -0.92 13.17 0.06
C ARG A 84 -1.02 14.61 -0.46
N VAL A 85 0.08 15.35 -0.43
CA VAL A 85 0.12 16.72 -0.98
C VAL A 85 -0.12 16.67 -2.49
N ALA A 86 0.57 15.80 -3.22
CA ALA A 86 0.40 15.65 -4.67
C ALA A 86 -1.07 15.37 -5.03
N GLY A 87 -1.73 14.42 -4.34
CA GLY A 87 -3.14 14.10 -4.60
C GLY A 87 -4.13 15.23 -4.29
N ALA A 88 -3.75 16.20 -3.46
CA ALA A 88 -4.58 17.36 -3.12
C ALA A 88 -4.38 18.55 -4.05
N VAL A 89 -3.24 18.64 -4.73
CA VAL A 89 -2.80 19.86 -5.44
C VAL A 89 -2.41 19.65 -6.90
N LEU A 90 -2.19 18.40 -7.35
CA LEU A 90 -1.79 18.09 -8.72
C LEU A 90 -2.87 17.29 -9.46
N PRO A 91 -2.91 17.39 -10.81
CA PRO A 91 -3.70 16.51 -11.64
C PRO A 91 -3.29 15.05 -11.47
N SER A 92 -4.28 14.16 -11.52
CA SER A 92 -4.08 12.73 -11.71
C SER A 92 -5.03 12.25 -12.80
N MET A 93 -4.50 11.66 -13.87
CA MET A 93 -5.31 11.14 -14.97
C MET A 93 -6.19 9.98 -14.49
N PHE A 94 -5.66 9.15 -13.61
CA PHE A 94 -6.38 8.05 -12.97
C PHE A 94 -6.24 8.13 -11.45
N ARG A 95 -7.35 7.88 -10.75
CA ARG A 95 -7.40 7.69 -9.30
C ARG A 95 -7.84 6.28 -8.99
N LEU A 96 -7.49 5.79 -7.81
CA LEU A 96 -7.96 4.47 -7.37
C LEU A 96 -9.41 4.54 -6.89
N ASP A 97 -10.25 3.65 -7.40
CA ASP A 97 -11.61 3.45 -6.91
C ASP A 97 -11.63 2.62 -5.60
N LYS A 98 -12.83 2.31 -5.09
CA LYS A 98 -13.04 1.54 -3.85
C LYS A 98 -12.51 0.11 -3.91
N GLN A 99 -12.23 -0.40 -5.11
CA GLN A 99 -11.64 -1.71 -5.38
C GLN A 99 -10.13 -1.60 -5.65
N GLY A 100 -9.55 -0.40 -5.62
CA GLY A 100 -8.14 -0.17 -5.92
C GLY A 100 -7.82 -0.21 -7.41
N ARG A 101 -8.82 -0.03 -8.27
CA ARG A 101 -8.64 -0.03 -9.72
C ARG A 101 -8.44 1.40 -10.23
N PRO A 102 -7.59 1.61 -11.25
CA PRO A 102 -7.42 2.91 -11.87
C PRO A 102 -8.70 3.33 -12.60
N ALA A 103 -9.38 4.35 -12.06
CA ALA A 103 -10.55 4.98 -12.63
C ALA A 103 -10.18 6.37 -13.17
N ARG A 104 -10.68 6.69 -14.37
CA ARG A 104 -10.46 7.99 -15.02
C ARG A 104 -10.94 9.12 -14.11
N ASP A 105 -10.10 10.10 -13.84
CA ASP A 105 -10.52 11.31 -13.13
C ASP A 105 -11.26 12.25 -14.08
N ALA A 106 -12.58 12.38 -13.88
CA ALA A 106 -13.45 13.17 -14.74
C ALA A 106 -13.17 14.68 -14.67
N ASP A 107 -12.46 15.15 -13.62
CA ASP A 107 -12.08 16.55 -13.51
C ASP A 107 -10.96 16.94 -14.50
N PHE A 108 -10.16 15.98 -14.97
CA PHE A 108 -9.03 16.24 -15.87
C PHE A 108 -9.18 15.60 -17.25
N LEU A 109 -9.94 14.50 -17.35
CA LEU A 109 -10.06 13.72 -18.58
C LEU A 109 -11.52 13.54 -19.04
N GLU A 110 -11.76 13.89 -20.29
CA GLU A 110 -12.95 13.44 -21.04
C GLU A 110 -12.82 11.97 -21.43
N SER A 111 -11.62 11.50 -21.82
CA SER A 111 -11.36 10.08 -22.07
C SER A 111 -9.86 9.79 -22.16
N ALA A 112 -9.48 8.53 -21.97
CA ALA A 112 -8.16 8.03 -22.31
C ALA A 112 -8.29 6.59 -22.83
N LYS A 113 -7.79 6.33 -24.05
CA LYS A 113 -7.98 5.04 -24.74
C LYS A 113 -6.75 4.64 -25.54
N VAL A 114 -6.49 3.34 -25.60
CA VAL A 114 -5.59 2.76 -26.61
C VAL A 114 -6.32 2.86 -27.96
N VAL A 115 -5.75 3.59 -28.91
CA VAL A 115 -6.34 3.78 -30.25
C VAL A 115 -5.65 2.92 -31.30
N GLU A 116 -4.40 2.52 -31.05
CA GLU A 116 -3.61 1.61 -31.88
C GLU A 116 -2.83 0.68 -30.95
N THR A 117 -2.62 -0.57 -31.35
CA THR A 117 -1.93 -1.59 -30.53
C THR A 117 -0.54 -1.95 -31.04
N ASP A 118 -0.22 -1.63 -32.30
CA ASP A 118 1.09 -1.90 -32.91
C ASP A 118 1.45 -0.85 -33.98
N PRO A 119 2.30 0.15 -33.67
CA PRO A 119 2.80 0.47 -32.33
C PRO A 119 1.64 0.85 -31.38
N GLN A 120 1.82 0.62 -30.07
CA GLN A 120 0.78 1.00 -29.10
C GLN A 120 0.69 2.53 -29.02
N VAL A 121 -0.50 3.08 -29.22
CA VAL A 121 -0.80 4.51 -29.09
C VAL A 121 -1.95 4.73 -28.11
N VAL A 122 -1.71 5.59 -27.12
CA VAL A 122 -2.73 6.05 -26.17
C VAL A 122 -3.11 7.48 -26.46
N LEU A 123 -4.40 7.75 -26.65
CA LEU A 123 -4.96 9.07 -26.84
C LEU A 123 -5.65 9.54 -25.55
N TYR A 124 -5.16 10.62 -24.97
CA TYR A 124 -5.79 11.33 -23.86
C TYR A 124 -6.57 12.52 -24.42
N LYS A 125 -7.83 12.66 -23.98
CA LYS A 125 -8.67 13.84 -24.22
C LYS A 125 -8.88 14.55 -22.88
N LEU A 126 -8.32 15.74 -22.75
CA LEU A 126 -8.34 16.55 -21.54
C LEU A 126 -9.66 17.32 -21.43
N ASP A 127 -10.14 17.58 -20.21
CA ASP A 127 -11.29 18.47 -19.98
C ASP A 127 -10.87 19.93 -20.26
N GLN A 128 -11.64 20.64 -21.08
CA GLN A 128 -11.33 22.02 -21.48
C GLN A 128 -11.25 22.99 -20.29
N ARG A 129 -11.93 22.69 -19.17
CA ARG A 129 -11.91 23.54 -17.97
C ARG A 129 -10.63 23.35 -17.16
N ALA A 130 -9.84 22.32 -17.44
CA ALA A 130 -8.67 21.96 -16.68
C ALA A 130 -7.48 22.89 -16.95
N VAL A 131 -7.20 23.77 -15.97
CA VAL A 131 -6.18 24.81 -16.07
C VAL A 131 -5.23 24.79 -14.88
N TRP A 132 -3.97 25.13 -15.12
CA TRP A 132 -3.01 25.39 -14.05
C TRP A 132 -3.41 26.64 -13.26
N SER A 133 -2.92 26.73 -12.03
CA SER A 133 -3.18 27.86 -11.13
C SER A 133 -2.59 29.18 -11.61
N ASP A 134 -1.73 29.19 -12.63
CA ASP A 134 -1.25 30.39 -13.33
C ASP A 134 -2.18 30.83 -14.48
N GLY A 135 -3.23 30.04 -14.78
CA GLY A 135 -4.19 30.26 -15.86
C GLY A 135 -3.84 29.57 -17.17
N ARG A 136 -2.68 28.90 -17.26
CA ARG A 136 -2.29 28.15 -18.46
C ARG A 136 -3.08 26.86 -18.57
N GLU A 137 -3.52 26.50 -19.77
CA GLU A 137 -4.15 25.20 -20.03
C GLU A 137 -3.17 24.03 -19.78
N ILE A 138 -3.71 22.92 -19.28
CA ILE A 138 -2.99 21.65 -19.21
C ILE A 138 -2.96 21.07 -20.62
N GLY A 139 -1.78 20.62 -21.10
CA GLY A 139 -1.68 20.11 -22.46
C GLY A 139 -0.43 19.28 -22.72
N ALA A 140 -0.20 18.95 -24.00
CA ALA A 140 0.89 18.08 -24.45
C ALA A 140 2.28 18.51 -23.93
N ALA A 141 2.52 19.81 -23.77
CA ALA A 141 3.79 20.32 -23.24
C ALA A 141 4.11 19.83 -21.80
N ASP A 142 3.10 19.66 -20.95
CA ASP A 142 3.30 19.14 -19.59
C ASP A 142 3.60 17.63 -19.63
N PHE A 143 2.93 16.88 -20.51
CA PHE A 143 3.18 15.45 -20.73
C PHE A 143 4.58 15.19 -21.29
N VAL A 144 5.00 15.96 -22.31
CA VAL A 144 6.33 15.89 -22.92
C VAL A 144 7.42 16.18 -21.90
N ALA A 145 7.29 17.27 -21.13
CA ALA A 145 8.27 17.62 -20.10
C ALA A 145 8.42 16.51 -19.05
N GLN A 146 7.30 15.98 -18.55
CA GLN A 146 7.32 14.89 -17.58
C GLN A 146 7.92 13.61 -18.16
N TRP A 147 7.57 13.25 -19.40
CA TRP A 147 8.19 12.11 -20.07
C TRP A 147 9.69 12.25 -20.21
N HIS A 148 10.19 13.42 -20.65
CA HIS A 148 11.63 13.65 -20.77
C HIS A 148 12.35 13.50 -19.43
N ALA A 149 11.83 14.11 -18.36
CA ALA A 149 12.40 14.01 -17.02
C ALA A 149 12.40 12.58 -16.47
N LEU A 150 11.33 11.81 -16.71
CA LEU A 150 11.14 10.47 -16.14
C LEU A 150 11.55 9.32 -17.05
N SER A 151 11.99 9.59 -18.28
CA SER A 151 12.42 8.55 -19.23
C SER A 151 13.68 7.79 -18.79
N GLY A 152 14.43 8.32 -17.81
CA GLY A 152 15.73 7.81 -17.38
C GLY A 152 16.88 8.05 -18.37
N LYS A 153 16.63 8.75 -19.50
CA LYS A 153 17.66 9.07 -20.50
C LYS A 153 18.64 10.15 -20.03
N ASN A 154 18.18 11.07 -19.18
CA ASN A 154 19.01 12.13 -18.64
C ASN A 154 19.20 11.90 -17.14
N SER A 155 20.40 11.48 -16.75
CA SER A 155 20.77 11.18 -15.36
C SER A 155 20.86 12.41 -14.46
N ALA A 156 20.82 13.63 -15.03
CA ALA A 156 20.75 14.85 -14.22
C ALA A 156 19.41 14.95 -13.46
N TYR A 157 18.34 14.31 -13.93
CA TYR A 157 17.10 14.17 -13.19
C TYR A 157 17.23 13.03 -12.18
N TRP A 158 17.12 13.32 -10.88
CA TRP A 158 17.19 12.32 -9.81
C TRP A 158 15.84 11.61 -9.62
N THR A 159 15.39 10.94 -10.68
CA THR A 159 14.13 10.21 -10.72
C THR A 159 14.24 8.85 -10.05
N ALA A 160 13.25 8.50 -9.24
CA ALA A 160 13.08 7.18 -8.63
C ALA A 160 12.09 6.28 -9.40
N ARG A 161 11.42 6.80 -10.45
CA ARG A 161 10.38 6.08 -11.19
C ARG A 161 10.48 6.32 -12.68
N ASN A 162 11.09 5.35 -13.38
CA ASN A 162 11.29 5.42 -14.83
C ASN A 162 10.42 4.41 -15.62
N ALA A 163 9.81 3.46 -14.91
CA ALA A 163 9.04 2.39 -15.53
C ALA A 163 7.85 2.98 -16.33
N GLY A 164 7.65 2.45 -17.54
CA GLY A 164 6.65 2.93 -18.48
C GLY A 164 7.11 4.16 -19.28
N TYR A 165 7.62 5.22 -18.64
CA TYR A 165 8.14 6.40 -19.35
C TYR A 165 9.33 6.07 -20.27
N ASN A 166 10.20 5.15 -19.86
CA ASN A 166 11.31 4.66 -20.69
C ASN A 166 10.85 3.87 -21.94
N ARG A 167 9.57 3.48 -22.01
CA ARG A 167 8.94 2.73 -23.13
C ARG A 167 8.21 3.64 -24.12
N ILE A 168 8.02 4.91 -23.80
CA ILE A 168 7.43 5.89 -24.72
C ILE A 168 8.44 6.23 -25.82
N ALA A 169 7.97 6.24 -27.06
CA ALA A 169 8.72 6.67 -28.24
C ALA A 169 8.58 8.18 -28.45
N GLU A 170 7.34 8.68 -28.37
CA GLU A 170 6.97 10.03 -28.73
C GLU A 170 5.68 10.46 -27.98
N ILE A 171 5.58 11.75 -27.69
CA ILE A 171 4.35 12.39 -27.24
C ILE A 171 4.12 13.63 -28.10
N GLU A 172 2.95 13.70 -28.72
CA GLU A 172 2.57 14.79 -29.60
C GLU A 172 1.18 15.33 -29.25
N ARG A 173 0.92 16.55 -29.73
CA ARG A 173 -0.43 17.11 -29.74
C ARG A 173 -1.27 16.28 -30.73
N GLY A 174 -2.48 15.91 -30.32
CA GLY A 174 -3.47 15.30 -31.22
C GLY A 174 -4.12 16.35 -32.13
N ASP A 175 -5.37 16.12 -32.52
CA ASP A 175 -6.06 17.00 -33.47
C ASP A 175 -6.24 18.44 -32.95
N ASN A 176 -6.20 18.64 -31.62
CA ASN A 176 -6.32 19.94 -30.97
C ASN A 176 -5.51 20.00 -29.67
N ASP A 177 -5.50 21.17 -29.01
CA ASP A 177 -4.70 21.42 -27.80
C ASP A 177 -5.10 20.55 -26.59
N LEU A 178 -6.33 20.02 -26.59
CA LEU A 178 -6.88 19.16 -25.53
C LEU A 178 -6.64 17.67 -25.81
N GLN A 179 -5.99 17.33 -26.92
CA GLN A 179 -5.65 15.95 -27.25
C GLN A 179 -4.14 15.73 -27.11
N VAL A 180 -3.77 14.68 -26.38
CA VAL A 180 -2.37 14.25 -26.24
C VAL A 180 -2.25 12.82 -26.72
N ARG A 181 -1.42 12.60 -27.73
CA ARG A 181 -1.14 11.28 -28.31
C ARG A 181 0.20 10.79 -27.78
N VAL A 182 0.21 9.61 -27.16
CA VAL A 182 1.41 8.97 -26.57
C VAL A 182 1.68 7.67 -27.30
N THR A 183 2.77 7.63 -28.06
CA THR A 183 3.19 6.47 -28.85
C THR A 183 4.29 5.72 -28.11
N PHE A 184 4.14 4.40 -27.97
CA PHE A 184 5.08 3.53 -27.27
C PHE A 184 5.96 2.75 -28.25
N LYS A 185 7.28 2.72 -27.99
CA LYS A 185 8.24 1.85 -28.72
C LYS A 185 8.24 0.41 -28.19
N LYS A 186 7.70 0.18 -27.00
CA LYS A 186 7.48 -1.14 -26.41
C LYS A 186 6.13 -1.13 -25.70
N LYS A 187 5.31 -2.15 -25.94
CA LYS A 187 4.00 -2.29 -25.29
C LYS A 187 4.11 -2.14 -23.77
N TYR A 188 3.11 -1.50 -23.18
CA TYR A 188 3.00 -1.24 -21.77
C TYR A 188 1.57 -1.42 -21.29
N ALA A 189 1.34 -2.50 -20.54
CA ALA A 189 0.06 -2.85 -19.93
C ALA A 189 -0.45 -1.77 -18.98
N ASP A 190 0.45 -1.31 -18.10
CA ASP A 190 0.16 -0.42 -16.98
C ASP A 190 0.18 1.07 -17.37
N TRP A 191 -0.12 1.42 -18.63
CA TRP A 191 -0.07 2.80 -19.12
C TRP A 191 -0.93 3.79 -18.33
N ARG A 192 -1.98 3.30 -17.65
CA ARG A 192 -2.84 4.10 -16.75
C ARG A 192 -2.14 4.56 -15.47
N SER A 193 -0.96 4.02 -15.15
CA SER A 193 -0.10 4.50 -14.06
C SER A 193 0.63 5.80 -14.39
N LEU A 194 0.76 6.12 -15.69
CA LEU A 194 1.51 7.27 -16.15
C LEU A 194 0.70 8.56 -15.95
N PHE A 195 1.43 9.67 -15.84
CA PHE A 195 0.85 11.02 -15.69
C PHE A 195 -0.10 11.17 -14.49
N SER A 196 0.08 10.34 -13.45
CA SER A 196 -0.69 10.36 -12.20
C SER A 196 0.25 10.26 -11.00
N PRO A 197 0.69 11.38 -10.40
CA PRO A 197 0.30 12.76 -10.72
C PRO A 197 1.00 13.34 -11.97
N LEU A 198 0.40 14.34 -12.61
CA LEU A 198 1.04 15.16 -13.63
C LEU A 198 1.59 16.44 -13.00
N TYR A 199 2.87 16.74 -13.20
CA TYR A 199 3.46 18.01 -12.79
C TYR A 199 3.45 19.03 -13.93
N PRO A 200 3.43 20.34 -13.61
CA PRO A 200 3.55 21.37 -14.63
C PRO A 200 4.95 21.32 -15.27
N LYS A 201 5.04 21.65 -16.56
CA LYS A 201 6.31 21.66 -17.31
C LYS A 201 7.41 22.48 -16.65
N GLN A 202 7.08 23.49 -15.83
CA GLN A 202 8.05 24.29 -15.09
C GLN A 202 8.82 23.49 -14.04
N VAL A 203 8.19 22.49 -13.42
CA VAL A 203 8.86 21.58 -12.48
C VAL A 203 9.64 20.50 -13.23
N MET A 204 9.11 20.05 -14.37
CA MET A 204 9.67 18.93 -15.14
C MET A 204 10.70 19.35 -16.21
N GLY A 205 10.81 20.64 -16.50
CA GLY A 205 11.55 21.14 -17.67
C GLY A 205 13.06 21.31 -17.47
N SER A 206 13.56 21.27 -16.23
CA SER A 206 15.00 21.31 -15.94
C SER A 206 15.37 20.47 -14.72
N PRO A 207 16.59 19.91 -14.66
CA PRO A 207 17.07 19.17 -13.51
C PRO A 207 16.98 19.95 -12.21
N ASP A 208 17.38 21.22 -12.18
CA ASP A 208 17.34 22.04 -10.95
C ASP A 208 15.91 22.24 -10.43
N ALA A 209 14.97 22.51 -11.33
CA ALA A 209 13.56 22.67 -10.95
C ALA A 209 12.98 21.35 -10.39
N PHE A 210 13.34 20.23 -11.00
CA PHE A 210 12.91 18.90 -10.60
C PHE A 210 13.54 18.45 -9.28
N ASN A 211 14.85 18.69 -9.13
CA ASN A 211 15.69 18.18 -8.06
C ASN A 211 15.58 19.01 -6.78
N GLU A 212 15.63 20.34 -6.92
CA GLU A 212 15.85 21.28 -5.81
C GLU A 212 14.65 22.18 -5.53
N ASP A 213 14.05 22.77 -6.56
CA ASP A 213 12.96 23.73 -6.35
C ASP A 213 11.70 23.06 -5.82
N ALA A 214 11.40 21.85 -6.28
CA ALA A 214 10.27 21.06 -5.81
C ALA A 214 10.41 20.62 -4.33
N ARG A 215 11.62 20.66 -3.75
CA ARG A 215 11.81 20.47 -2.30
C ARG A 215 11.40 21.68 -1.48
N LYS A 216 11.44 22.86 -2.09
CA LYS A 216 11.18 24.14 -1.42
C LYS A 216 9.72 24.55 -1.55
N ALA A 217 9.17 24.51 -2.77
CA ALA A 217 7.80 24.97 -3.02
C ALA A 217 7.23 24.43 -4.32
N LEU A 218 5.91 24.25 -4.33
CA LEU A 218 5.15 24.00 -5.55
C LEU A 218 4.27 25.24 -5.82
N LYS A 219 4.71 26.07 -6.78
CA LYS A 219 4.08 27.37 -7.08
C LYS A 219 2.88 27.25 -8.01
N ILE A 220 2.93 26.27 -8.91
CA ILE A 220 1.90 26.03 -9.93
C ILE A 220 1.27 24.68 -9.63
N THR A 221 -0.04 24.68 -9.47
CA THR A 221 -0.86 23.53 -9.06
C THR A 221 -2.14 23.49 -9.88
N ALA A 222 -2.87 22.39 -9.87
CA ALA A 222 -4.14 22.28 -10.60
C ALA A 222 -5.16 21.38 -9.87
N GLY A 223 -5.03 21.22 -8.56
CA GLY A 223 -5.99 20.52 -7.71
C GLY A 223 -6.91 21.46 -6.93
N PRO A 224 -7.82 20.91 -6.09
CA PRO A 224 -8.74 21.66 -5.24
C PRO A 224 -8.05 22.49 -4.15
N PHE A 225 -6.81 22.17 -3.80
CA PHE A 225 -5.97 22.94 -2.91
C PHE A 225 -4.65 23.34 -3.60
N ALA A 226 -3.94 24.30 -3.00
CA ALA A 226 -2.59 24.70 -3.34
C ALA A 226 -1.78 24.90 -2.05
N PRO A 227 -0.47 24.65 -2.03
CA PRO A 227 0.36 25.01 -0.88
C PRO A 227 0.29 26.52 -0.61
N GLU A 228 0.17 26.89 0.66
CA GLU A 228 0.20 28.29 1.07
C GLU A 228 1.54 28.92 0.67
N GLN A 229 1.47 29.95 -0.18
CA GLN A 229 2.68 30.60 -0.67
C GLN A 229 3.35 31.38 0.45
N ARG A 230 4.63 31.13 0.66
CA ARG A 230 5.42 31.80 1.68
C ARG A 230 5.77 33.22 1.24
N LYS A 231 5.74 34.17 2.19
CA LYS A 231 6.30 35.51 1.96
C LYS A 231 7.80 35.39 1.67
N LYS A 232 8.32 36.22 0.76
CA LYS A 232 9.74 36.25 0.42
C LYS A 232 10.59 36.43 1.69
N GLY A 233 11.56 35.54 1.91
CA GLY A 233 12.43 35.55 3.10
C GLY A 233 11.89 34.80 4.33
N ALA A 234 10.64 34.31 4.31
CA ALA A 234 10.10 33.51 5.42
C ALA A 234 10.65 32.07 5.39
N LYS A 235 11.15 31.62 6.55
CA LYS A 235 11.55 30.21 6.74
C LYS A 235 10.33 29.29 6.61
N ALA A 236 10.55 28.07 6.10
CA ALA A 236 9.51 27.05 6.12
C ALA A 236 9.17 26.72 7.59
N SER A 237 7.90 26.45 7.88
CA SER A 237 7.56 25.93 9.21
C SER A 237 8.13 24.52 9.33
N GLU A 238 8.75 24.24 10.47
CA GLU A 238 9.25 22.90 10.78
C GLU A 238 8.13 21.98 11.28
N ASP A 239 7.00 22.55 11.73
CA ASP A 239 5.91 21.82 12.38
C ASP A 239 4.65 21.61 11.51
N ARG A 240 4.47 22.39 10.43
CA ARG A 240 3.25 22.36 9.62
C ARG A 240 3.44 22.74 8.15
N LEU A 241 2.61 22.14 7.29
CA LEU A 241 2.40 22.52 5.89
C LEU A 241 0.92 22.84 5.68
N THR A 242 0.62 24.07 5.27
CA THR A 242 -0.76 24.53 5.02
C THR A 242 -1.08 24.39 3.53
N LEU A 243 -2.17 23.67 3.21
CA LEU A 243 -2.79 23.68 1.89
C LEU A 243 -4.03 24.58 1.96
N VAL A 244 -4.09 25.58 1.10
CA VAL A 244 -5.21 26.53 0.98
C VAL A 244 -6.09 26.18 -0.20
N ARG A 245 -7.39 26.38 -0.07
CA ARG A 245 -8.36 26.21 -1.16
C ARG A 245 -7.89 26.93 -2.42
N ASN A 246 -7.87 26.24 -3.56
CA ASN A 246 -7.51 26.82 -4.85
C ASN A 246 -8.72 27.56 -5.45
N PRO A 247 -8.68 28.90 -5.61
CA PRO A 247 -9.80 29.66 -6.19
C PRO A 247 -9.97 29.43 -7.69
N ARG A 248 -8.97 28.87 -8.39
CA ARG A 248 -9.01 28.55 -9.83
C ARG A 248 -9.42 27.09 -10.11
N TRP A 249 -9.78 26.33 -9.09
CA TRP A 249 -10.31 24.98 -9.26
C TRP A 249 -11.66 25.03 -9.97
N TRP A 250 -11.78 24.32 -11.11
CA TRP A 250 -12.98 24.29 -11.95
C TRP A 250 -13.96 23.17 -11.58
N GLY A 251 -13.49 22.16 -10.84
CA GLY A 251 -14.33 21.12 -10.28
C GLY A 251 -15.18 21.63 -9.13
N GLU A 252 -15.74 20.70 -8.37
CA GLU A 252 -16.50 21.03 -7.16
C GLU A 252 -15.61 21.77 -6.15
N ARG A 253 -16.03 22.99 -5.76
CA ARG A 253 -15.31 23.81 -4.78
C ARG A 253 -15.06 22.99 -3.50
N ALA A 254 -13.83 22.99 -2.97
CA ALA A 254 -13.53 22.27 -1.74
C ALA A 254 -14.51 22.64 -0.59
N LYS A 255 -14.68 21.84 0.45
CA LYS A 255 -15.46 22.29 1.62
C LYS A 255 -14.62 23.09 2.60
N LEU A 256 -13.40 22.64 2.89
CA LEU A 256 -12.44 23.35 3.75
C LEU A 256 -11.81 24.59 3.08
N ASP A 257 -11.51 25.62 3.87
CA ASP A 257 -10.63 26.73 3.46
C ASP A 257 -9.15 26.34 3.52
N LYS A 258 -8.79 25.57 4.55
CA LYS A 258 -7.42 25.10 4.76
C LYS A 258 -7.39 23.64 5.23
N LEU A 259 -6.41 22.90 4.71
CA LEU A 259 -6.00 21.60 5.23
C LEU A 259 -4.56 21.74 5.72
N VAL A 260 -4.35 21.61 7.04
CA VAL A 260 -3.04 21.78 7.67
C VAL A 260 -2.46 20.41 8.00
N LEU A 261 -1.37 20.03 7.34
CA LEU A 261 -0.59 18.85 7.71
C LEU A 261 0.36 19.24 8.84
N ARG A 262 0.30 18.55 9.98
CA ARG A 262 1.10 18.86 11.17
C ARG A 262 2.01 17.69 11.53
N ALA A 263 3.30 17.96 11.70
CA ALA A 263 4.28 16.96 12.13
C ALA A 263 4.04 16.54 13.59
N VAL A 264 3.48 15.34 13.77
CA VAL A 264 3.20 14.69 15.03
C VAL A 264 3.56 13.20 14.88
N PRO A 265 4.76 12.79 15.35
CA PRO A 265 5.19 11.40 15.33
C PRO A 265 4.18 10.48 16.01
N ALA A 266 4.03 9.25 15.52
CA ALA A 266 3.04 8.26 15.98
C ALA A 266 2.84 8.24 17.51
N GLY A 267 3.92 8.12 18.29
CA GLY A 267 3.87 8.05 19.76
C GLY A 267 3.35 9.30 20.49
N ARG A 268 3.14 10.44 19.80
CA ARG A 268 2.59 11.68 20.36
C ARG A 268 1.19 12.02 19.84
N ARG A 269 0.62 11.21 18.93
CA ARG A 269 -0.65 11.52 18.26
C ARG A 269 -1.85 11.47 19.22
N LEU A 270 -1.88 10.51 20.15
CA LEU A 270 -2.94 10.42 21.16
C LEU A 270 -3.01 11.70 22.02
N ASP A 271 -1.86 12.20 22.47
CA ASP A 271 -1.78 13.46 23.22
C ASP A 271 -2.15 14.69 22.39
N ALA A 272 -1.75 14.74 21.12
CA ALA A 272 -2.13 15.83 20.22
C ALA A 272 -3.65 15.86 19.97
N LEU A 273 -4.29 14.69 19.83
CA LEU A 273 -5.74 14.57 19.75
C LEU A 273 -6.40 15.07 21.04
N ARG A 274 -5.92 14.63 22.21
CA ARG A 274 -6.44 15.05 23.52
C ARG A 274 -6.42 16.58 23.68
N LYS A 275 -5.31 17.21 23.34
CA LYS A 275 -5.14 18.68 23.37
C LYS A 275 -5.91 19.43 22.28
N GLY A 276 -6.43 18.72 21.27
CA GLY A 276 -7.17 19.34 20.15
C GLY A 276 -6.26 20.06 19.17
N GLU A 277 -4.99 19.67 19.13
CA GLU A 277 -3.98 20.20 18.21
C GLU A 277 -4.18 19.65 16.79
N VAL A 278 -4.81 18.47 16.67
CA VAL A 278 -5.12 17.80 15.40
C VAL A 278 -6.56 17.27 15.40
N ASP A 279 -7.18 17.24 14.22
CA ASP A 279 -8.54 16.76 13.98
C ASP A 279 -8.56 15.34 13.37
N ILE A 280 -7.48 14.96 12.68
CA ILE A 280 -7.29 13.66 12.02
C ILE A 280 -5.91 13.10 12.42
N ALA A 281 -5.84 11.84 12.86
CA ALA A 281 -4.56 11.18 13.13
C ALA A 281 -4.64 9.66 12.95
N ALA A 282 -3.70 9.08 12.20
CA ALA A 282 -3.54 7.63 12.15
C ALA A 282 -2.91 7.12 13.46
N LEU A 283 -3.41 6.01 13.99
CA LEU A 283 -3.07 5.50 15.31
C LEU A 283 -2.59 4.06 15.28
N GLU A 284 -1.75 3.72 16.26
CA GLU A 284 -1.41 2.34 16.55
C GLU A 284 -2.60 1.61 17.22
N PRO A 285 -2.69 0.27 17.08
CA PRO A 285 -3.74 -0.54 17.71
C PRO A 285 -3.93 -0.27 19.20
N GLY A 286 -2.85 -0.02 19.94
CA GLY A 286 -2.90 0.30 21.37
C GLY A 286 -3.66 1.61 21.66
N ASP A 287 -3.37 2.67 20.92
CA ASP A 287 -3.99 3.98 21.10
C ASP A 287 -5.44 4.01 20.61
N ALA A 288 -5.72 3.31 19.50
CA ALA A 288 -7.09 3.15 19.00
C ALA A 288 -8.02 2.47 20.02
N ARG A 289 -7.53 1.48 20.77
CA ARG A 289 -8.28 0.82 21.85
C ARG A 289 -8.56 1.77 23.02
N ARG A 290 -7.61 2.64 23.37
CA ARG A 290 -7.80 3.64 24.44
C ARG A 290 -8.93 4.62 24.14
N ILE A 291 -9.02 5.09 22.88
CA ILE A 291 -10.11 5.98 22.43
C ILE A 291 -11.43 5.24 22.34
N SER A 292 -11.44 3.99 21.87
CA SER A 292 -12.68 3.19 21.78
C SER A 292 -13.26 2.90 23.17
N GLY A 293 -12.42 2.54 24.15
CA GLY A 293 -12.83 2.33 25.54
C GLY A 293 -13.31 3.62 26.24
N ALA A 294 -12.88 4.80 25.77
CA ALA A 294 -13.42 6.09 26.20
C ALA A 294 -14.90 6.24 25.90
N ALA A 295 -15.27 5.90 24.67
CA ALA A 295 -16.61 6.06 24.14
C ALA A 295 -17.58 5.09 24.81
N GLU A 296 -17.13 3.85 25.06
CA GLU A 296 -17.90 2.83 25.77
C GLU A 296 -18.05 3.16 27.27
N GLY A 297 -17.00 3.66 27.93
CA GLY A 297 -17.06 4.09 29.33
C GLY A 297 -17.99 5.29 29.57
N GLN A 298 -18.16 6.17 28.58
CA GLN A 298 -19.14 7.26 28.62
C GLN A 298 -20.58 6.79 28.33
N ALA A 299 -20.75 5.80 27.44
CA ALA A 299 -22.06 5.26 27.10
C ALA A 299 -22.63 4.32 28.18
N ALA A 300 -21.78 3.62 28.93
CA ALA A 300 -22.20 2.67 29.96
C ALA A 300 -22.52 3.29 31.32
N GLY A 301 -22.26 4.60 31.53
CA GLY A 301 -22.49 5.27 32.82
C GLY A 301 -21.82 4.61 34.04
N GLY A 302 -20.87 3.67 33.81
CA GLY A 302 -20.45 2.69 34.81
C GLY A 302 -18.93 2.60 34.90
N ALA A 303 -18.43 2.62 36.13
CA ALA A 303 -17.03 2.37 36.46
C ALA A 303 -16.51 1.08 35.79
N PRO A 304 -15.23 1.00 35.40
CA PRO A 304 -14.68 -0.22 34.83
C PRO A 304 -14.76 -1.35 35.86
N ALA A 305 -15.15 -2.53 35.38
CA ALA A 305 -15.42 -3.77 36.11
C ALA A 305 -14.82 -3.83 37.53
N ALA A 306 -15.66 -3.61 38.53
CA ALA A 306 -15.39 -4.09 39.88
C ALA A 306 -15.35 -5.63 39.82
N GLY A 307 -14.27 -6.22 40.34
CA GLY A 307 -14.11 -7.66 40.45
C GLY A 307 -15.25 -8.35 41.23
N PRO A 308 -15.17 -9.67 41.44
CA PRO A 308 -16.26 -10.46 42.04
C PRO A 308 -16.60 -9.90 43.42
N GLY A 309 -17.75 -9.21 43.55
CA GLY A 309 -18.13 -8.53 44.80
C GLY A 309 -19.01 -7.28 44.65
N ALA A 310 -19.22 -6.79 43.42
CA ALA A 310 -19.94 -5.54 43.11
C ALA A 310 -21.45 -5.50 43.45
N ALA A 311 -21.98 -6.46 44.21
CA ALA A 311 -23.37 -6.47 44.67
C ALA A 311 -23.57 -5.88 46.08
N ARG A 312 -22.51 -5.42 46.76
CA ARG A 312 -22.60 -4.84 48.12
C ARG A 312 -22.11 -3.40 48.14
N GLY A 313 -22.88 -2.52 48.78
CA GLY A 313 -22.46 -1.14 49.04
C GLY A 313 -21.15 -1.09 49.85
N PRO A 314 -20.36 0.00 49.77
CA PRO A 314 -19.03 0.09 50.38
C PRO A 314 -19.01 -0.26 51.88
N ALA A 315 -20.07 0.10 52.60
CA ALA A 315 -20.24 -0.19 54.03
C ALA A 315 -20.62 -1.66 54.34
N GLN A 316 -21.15 -2.40 53.37
CA GLN A 316 -21.47 -3.84 53.51
C GLN A 316 -20.27 -4.71 53.15
N ALA A 317 -19.44 -4.29 52.20
CA ALA A 317 -18.19 -4.97 51.88
C ALA A 317 -17.17 -4.88 53.04
N LEU A 318 -17.04 -3.70 53.65
CA LEU A 318 -16.21 -3.50 54.87
C LEU A 318 -16.69 -4.34 56.05
N ARG A 319 -18.01 -4.44 56.26
CA ARG A 319 -18.59 -5.30 57.31
C ARG A 319 -18.36 -6.78 57.05
N SER A 320 -18.53 -7.24 55.80
CA SER A 320 -18.31 -8.65 55.44
C SER A 320 -16.84 -9.06 55.55
N TRP A 321 -15.90 -8.16 55.25
CA TRP A 321 -14.46 -8.42 55.35
C TRP A 321 -13.99 -8.43 56.81
N ALA A 322 -14.43 -7.46 57.63
CA ALA A 322 -14.12 -7.39 59.05
C ALA A 322 -14.67 -8.57 59.87
N VAL A 323 -15.81 -9.15 59.44
CA VAL A 323 -16.43 -10.32 60.07
C VAL A 323 -15.66 -11.63 59.76
N VAL A 324 -14.92 -11.70 58.66
CA VAL A 324 -14.25 -12.94 58.22
C VAL A 324 -12.77 -12.99 58.63
N HIS A 325 -12.07 -11.85 58.69
CA HIS A 325 -10.61 -11.84 58.85
C HIS A 325 -10.09 -11.33 60.20
N GLY A 326 -10.95 -10.81 61.08
CA GLY A 326 -10.49 -10.11 62.29
C GLY A 326 -9.68 -8.85 61.93
N SER A 327 -9.26 -8.08 62.95
CA SER A 327 -8.50 -6.84 62.76
C SER A 327 -7.04 -7.12 62.39
N ASP A 328 -6.80 -7.52 61.14
CA ASP A 328 -5.46 -7.57 60.56
C ASP A 328 -5.15 -6.21 59.90
N GLU A 329 -4.39 -5.38 60.62
CA GLU A 329 -4.01 -4.03 60.17
C GLU A 329 -3.19 -4.06 58.87
N GLU A 330 -2.34 -5.08 58.65
CA GLU A 330 -1.55 -5.19 57.42
C GLU A 330 -2.42 -5.50 56.21
N ALA A 331 -3.43 -6.35 56.35
CA ALA A 331 -4.36 -6.66 55.28
C ALA A 331 -5.24 -5.45 54.93
N ALA A 332 -5.63 -4.66 55.94
CA ALA A 332 -6.38 -3.42 55.75
C ALA A 332 -5.54 -2.35 55.02
N ASP A 333 -4.25 -2.25 55.32
CA ASP A 333 -3.35 -1.28 54.68
C ASP A 333 -3.01 -1.64 53.23
N LYS A 334 -2.79 -2.94 52.93
CA LYS A 334 -2.66 -3.42 51.54
C LYS A 334 -3.92 -3.11 50.70
N GLU A 335 -5.11 -3.31 51.26
CA GLU A 335 -6.37 -2.98 50.58
C GLU A 335 -6.55 -1.47 50.37
N LYS A 336 -6.14 -0.63 51.33
CA LYS A 336 -6.12 0.84 51.16
C LYS A 336 -5.16 1.26 50.06
N GLU A 337 -3.97 0.67 49.98
CA GLU A 337 -3.00 0.94 48.91
C GLU A 337 -3.52 0.52 47.54
N VAL A 338 -4.11 -0.68 47.43
CA VAL A 338 -4.73 -1.16 46.20
C VAL A 338 -5.87 -0.23 45.77
N ARG A 339 -6.72 0.24 46.69
CA ARG A 339 -7.78 1.21 46.40
C ARG A 339 -7.26 2.58 46.04
N ALA A 340 -6.23 3.08 46.71
CA ALA A 340 -5.60 4.35 46.37
C ALA A 340 -4.94 4.29 44.98
N LYS A 341 -4.31 3.16 44.64
CA LYS A 341 -3.76 2.89 43.31
C LYS A 341 -4.87 2.79 42.26
N ALA A 342 -5.97 2.10 42.56
CA ALA A 342 -7.13 2.01 41.69
C ALA A 342 -7.79 3.38 41.47
N GLU A 343 -7.90 4.20 42.51
CA GLU A 343 -8.47 5.54 42.43
C GLU A 343 -7.56 6.49 41.63
N ARG A 344 -6.25 6.47 41.87
CA ARG A 344 -5.29 7.20 41.04
C ARG A 344 -5.33 6.74 39.59
N ALA A 345 -5.48 5.44 39.34
CA ALA A 345 -5.65 4.89 38.00
C ALA A 345 -6.97 5.34 37.35
N ARG A 346 -8.09 5.38 38.10
CA ARG A 346 -9.38 5.90 37.63
C ARG A 346 -9.32 7.38 37.31
N GLN A 347 -8.69 8.19 38.16
CA GLN A 347 -8.52 9.62 37.93
C GLN A 347 -7.58 9.91 36.76
N ALA A 348 -6.48 9.16 36.64
CA ALA A 348 -5.58 9.22 35.49
C ALA A 348 -6.31 8.86 34.20
N PHE A 349 -7.08 7.77 34.20
CA PHE A 349 -7.90 7.35 33.07
C PHE A 349 -8.98 8.40 32.74
N ALA A 350 -9.71 8.92 33.71
CA ALA A 350 -10.72 9.97 33.49
C ALA A 350 -10.09 11.23 32.87
N LYS A 351 -8.90 11.64 33.33
CA LYS A 351 -8.13 12.75 32.79
C LYS A 351 -7.54 12.45 31.40
N GLU A 352 -7.20 11.21 31.12
CA GLU A 352 -6.76 10.73 29.81
C GLU A 352 -7.91 10.75 28.80
N GLN A 353 -9.13 10.42 29.23
CA GLN A 353 -10.34 10.44 28.40
C GLN A 353 -10.94 11.83 28.17
N GLN A 354 -10.59 12.82 29.00
CA GLN A 354 -10.97 14.21 28.78
C GLN A 354 -10.41 14.72 27.44
N GLY A 355 -11.31 15.13 26.54
CA GLY A 355 -10.96 15.63 25.20
C GLY A 355 -10.87 14.57 24.11
N LEU A 356 -10.84 13.28 24.45
CA LEU A 356 -10.88 12.18 23.46
C LEU A 356 -12.31 11.85 22.99
N GLY A 357 -13.33 12.13 23.81
CA GLY A 357 -14.74 11.84 23.48
C GLY A 357 -15.30 12.57 22.25
N ARG A 358 -14.60 13.59 21.71
CA ARG A 358 -14.95 14.27 20.45
C ARG A 358 -14.44 13.55 19.20
N TYR A 359 -13.67 12.48 19.36
CA TYR A 359 -13.13 11.67 18.27
C TYR A 359 -13.83 10.32 18.20
N GLU A 360 -13.79 9.74 17.02
CA GLU A 360 -14.14 8.35 16.78
C GLU A 360 -13.04 7.67 15.98
N ILE A 361 -12.90 6.35 16.12
CA ILE A 361 -11.92 5.59 15.36
C ILE A 361 -12.58 5.05 14.09
N ARG A 362 -12.11 5.55 12.96
CA ARG A 362 -12.42 5.06 11.62
C ARG A 362 -11.51 3.87 11.30
N LYS A 363 -12.09 2.74 10.89
CA LYS A 363 -11.36 1.47 10.72
C LYS A 363 -11.55 0.86 9.33
N SER A 364 -10.46 0.44 8.71
CA SER A 364 -10.45 -0.38 7.49
C SER A 364 -9.16 -1.21 7.44
N LEU A 365 -8.84 -1.77 6.28
CA LEU A 365 -7.54 -2.38 5.99
C LEU A 365 -6.81 -1.54 4.93
N GLU A 366 -5.54 -1.25 5.18
CA GLU A 366 -4.69 -0.49 4.26
C GLU A 366 -4.40 -1.30 2.99
N PRO A 367 -4.10 -0.65 1.85
CA PRO A 367 -3.58 -1.33 0.66
C PRO A 367 -2.10 -1.71 0.88
N ALA A 368 -1.82 -2.45 1.95
CA ALA A 368 -0.51 -2.92 2.35
C ALA A 368 -0.66 -4.19 3.20
N PHE A 369 0.32 -5.08 3.14
CA PHE A 369 0.32 -6.31 3.93
C PHE A 369 1.67 -6.52 4.61
N THR A 370 1.64 -7.13 5.79
CA THR A 370 2.84 -7.56 6.51
C THR A 370 3.15 -9.01 6.13
N GLN A 371 4.43 -9.29 5.87
CA GLN A 371 4.93 -10.62 5.54
C GLN A 371 6.05 -11.07 6.47
N LEU A 372 6.20 -12.39 6.59
CA LEU A 372 7.44 -13.04 7.04
C LEU A 372 8.36 -13.23 5.83
N ALA A 373 9.54 -12.61 5.86
CA ALA A 373 10.56 -12.75 4.83
C ALA A 373 11.63 -13.75 5.27
N LEU A 374 12.03 -14.63 4.35
CA LEU A 374 13.04 -15.67 4.55
C LEU A 374 14.22 -15.38 3.60
N ASN A 375 15.40 -15.09 4.13
CA ASN A 375 16.57 -14.80 3.32
C ASN A 375 17.15 -16.09 2.72
N GLY A 376 17.00 -16.26 1.40
CA GLY A 376 17.44 -17.45 0.68
C GLY A 376 18.91 -17.46 0.26
N ALA A 377 19.69 -16.42 0.55
CA ALA A 377 21.07 -16.31 0.07
C ALA A 377 22.12 -16.98 0.97
N SER A 378 21.82 -17.23 2.24
CA SER A 378 22.78 -17.78 3.20
C SER A 378 22.15 -18.68 4.24
N GLY A 379 22.97 -19.55 4.85
CA GLY A 379 22.54 -20.38 5.98
C GLY A 379 21.50 -21.45 5.61
N PRO A 380 20.75 -21.97 6.60
CA PRO A 380 19.79 -23.05 6.39
C PRO A 380 18.68 -22.75 5.38
N LEU A 381 18.33 -21.46 5.20
CA LEU A 381 17.25 -21.03 4.31
C LEU A 381 17.64 -21.02 2.83
N THR A 382 18.89 -21.35 2.48
CA THR A 382 19.28 -21.61 1.08
C THR A 382 18.56 -22.84 0.51
N ASP A 383 18.32 -23.85 1.36
CA ASP A 383 17.54 -25.06 1.02
C ASP A 383 16.04 -24.73 0.99
N ASP A 384 15.40 -24.99 -0.15
CA ASP A 384 13.99 -24.68 -0.36
C ASP A 384 13.07 -25.53 0.53
N ARG A 385 13.50 -26.73 0.91
CA ARG A 385 12.76 -27.60 1.85
C ARG A 385 12.71 -27.00 3.24
N VAL A 386 13.79 -26.36 3.70
CA VAL A 386 13.82 -25.66 5.00
C VAL A 386 12.88 -24.45 4.96
N ARG A 387 12.88 -23.66 3.87
CA ARG A 387 11.92 -22.55 3.71
C ARG A 387 10.47 -23.03 3.71
N ARG A 388 10.18 -24.12 2.99
CA ARG A 388 8.85 -24.75 2.96
C ARG A 388 8.45 -25.31 4.33
N ALA A 389 9.38 -25.88 5.09
CA ALA A 389 9.13 -26.34 6.45
C ALA A 389 8.77 -25.17 7.38
N VAL A 390 9.54 -24.09 7.34
CA VAL A 390 9.20 -22.84 8.05
C VAL A 390 7.80 -22.39 7.64
N ALA A 391 7.51 -22.34 6.35
CA ALA A 391 6.23 -21.89 5.82
C ALA A 391 5.04 -22.72 6.31
N ARG A 392 5.16 -24.06 6.33
CA ARG A 392 4.13 -24.99 6.81
C ARG A 392 3.95 -25.01 8.32
N ALA A 393 4.96 -24.60 9.08
CA ALA A 393 4.86 -24.49 10.53
C ALA A 393 4.06 -23.27 11.01
N ILE A 394 3.90 -22.24 10.17
CA ILE A 394 3.26 -20.99 10.56
C ILE A 394 1.73 -21.05 10.39
N ASP A 395 1.01 -20.91 11.50
CA ASP A 395 -0.44 -20.67 11.48
C ASP A 395 -0.74 -19.18 11.20
N ARG A 396 -0.79 -18.84 9.91
CA ARG A 396 -1.12 -17.50 9.42
C ARG A 396 -2.51 -17.03 9.89
N GLY A 397 -3.46 -17.95 10.01
CA GLY A 397 -4.81 -17.63 10.47
C GLY A 397 -4.82 -17.17 11.93
N ARG A 398 -4.04 -17.82 12.79
CA ARG A 398 -3.87 -17.40 14.20
C ARG A 398 -3.18 -16.04 14.30
N ILE A 399 -2.17 -15.79 13.48
CA ILE A 399 -1.49 -14.48 13.44
C ILE A 399 -2.47 -13.38 12.99
N ALA A 400 -3.22 -13.58 11.91
CA ALA A 400 -4.21 -12.61 11.46
C ALA A 400 -5.28 -12.32 12.54
N ARG A 401 -5.72 -13.36 13.27
CA ARG A 401 -6.68 -13.23 14.38
C ARG A 401 -6.11 -12.46 15.57
N SER A 402 -4.85 -12.66 15.94
CA SER A 402 -4.26 -11.94 17.08
C SER A 402 -4.10 -10.45 16.80
N VAL A 403 -3.82 -10.07 15.56
CA VAL A 403 -3.65 -8.66 15.15
C VAL A 403 -4.98 -7.97 14.89
N LEU A 404 -5.85 -8.57 14.06
CA LEU A 404 -7.05 -7.92 13.53
C LEU A 404 -8.29 -8.15 14.41
N GLY A 405 -8.38 -9.29 15.09
CA GLY A 405 -9.52 -9.66 15.93
C GLY A 405 -9.82 -8.63 17.03
N PRO A 406 -8.83 -8.21 17.84
CA PRO A 406 -9.03 -7.18 18.88
C PRO A 406 -9.47 -5.81 18.36
N LEU A 407 -9.34 -5.56 17.05
CA LEU A 407 -9.74 -4.30 16.41
C LEU A 407 -11.17 -4.35 15.85
N GLY A 408 -11.78 -5.54 15.83
CA GLY A 408 -13.06 -5.79 15.14
C GLY A 408 -12.91 -5.84 13.62
N LEU A 409 -11.69 -6.07 13.11
CA LEU A 409 -11.41 -6.15 11.67
C LEU A 409 -11.46 -7.61 11.19
N PRO A 410 -11.80 -7.87 9.92
CA PRO A 410 -11.83 -9.23 9.38
C PRO A 410 -10.44 -9.88 9.40
N ALA A 411 -10.30 -10.93 10.20
CA ALA A 411 -9.03 -11.61 10.44
C ALA A 411 -8.75 -12.73 9.41
N LYS A 412 -8.62 -12.36 8.14
CA LYS A 412 -8.25 -13.30 7.06
C LYS A 412 -6.76 -13.16 6.72
N PRO A 413 -6.02 -14.27 6.55
CA PRO A 413 -4.65 -14.20 6.06
C PRO A 413 -4.62 -13.72 4.61
N VAL A 414 -3.52 -13.07 4.22
CA VAL A 414 -3.34 -12.61 2.85
C VAL A 414 -2.94 -13.80 1.97
N GLY A 415 -3.70 -14.01 0.89
CA GLY A 415 -3.55 -15.17 -0.01
C GLY A 415 -2.67 -14.94 -1.24
N SER A 416 -2.26 -13.70 -1.51
CA SER A 416 -1.43 -13.34 -2.66
C SER A 416 -0.39 -12.29 -2.29
N HIS A 417 0.75 -12.37 -2.95
CA HIS A 417 1.85 -11.41 -2.93
C HIS A 417 1.58 -10.20 -3.85
N LEU A 418 0.81 -10.40 -4.92
CA LEU A 418 0.67 -9.45 -6.03
C LEU A 418 -0.65 -8.66 -6.01
N ALA A 419 -1.68 -9.19 -5.36
CA ALA A 419 -2.97 -8.52 -5.24
C ALA A 419 -3.60 -8.80 -3.87
N LEU A 420 -4.32 -7.83 -3.33
CA LEU A 420 -5.16 -8.00 -2.15
C LEU A 420 -6.59 -8.34 -2.56
N ALA A 421 -7.31 -9.03 -1.68
CA ALA A 421 -8.71 -9.36 -1.92
C ALA A 421 -9.52 -8.09 -2.20
N GLY A 422 -10.26 -8.08 -3.31
CA GLY A 422 -10.94 -6.90 -3.84
C GLY A 422 -10.32 -6.31 -5.09
N GLN A 423 -9.04 -6.58 -5.37
CA GLN A 423 -8.34 -6.06 -6.54
C GLN A 423 -8.45 -7.01 -7.75
N LEU A 424 -8.31 -6.41 -8.94
CA LEU A 424 -8.26 -7.14 -10.21
C LEU A 424 -7.13 -8.18 -10.19
N GLY A 425 -7.45 -9.40 -10.61
CA GLY A 425 -6.50 -10.51 -10.67
C GLY A 425 -6.16 -11.17 -9.33
N TYR A 426 -6.82 -10.78 -8.22
CA TYR A 426 -6.69 -11.49 -6.96
C TYR A 426 -7.11 -12.95 -7.09
N ALA A 427 -6.22 -13.84 -6.63
CA ALA A 427 -6.53 -15.22 -6.34
C ALA A 427 -5.70 -15.67 -5.14
N ASP A 428 -6.25 -16.54 -4.30
CA ASP A 428 -5.48 -17.11 -3.19
C ASP A 428 -4.53 -18.19 -3.74
N GLY A 429 -3.26 -17.80 -3.94
CA GLY A 429 -2.18 -18.69 -4.38
C GLY A 429 -1.53 -19.47 -3.24
N SER A 430 -1.92 -19.21 -1.99
CA SER A 430 -1.21 -19.74 -0.82
C SER A 430 -1.29 -21.26 -0.66
N GLY A 431 -2.24 -21.90 -1.34
CA GLY A 431 -2.31 -23.36 -1.46
C GLY A 431 -1.07 -24.00 -2.10
N ALA A 432 -0.25 -23.25 -2.85
CA ALA A 432 1.00 -23.76 -3.43
C ALA A 432 2.04 -24.16 -2.38
N LEU A 433 1.95 -23.66 -1.14
CA LEU A 433 2.78 -24.13 -0.01
C LEU A 433 2.22 -25.40 0.66
N GLY A 434 0.94 -25.70 0.44
CA GLY A 434 0.16 -26.64 1.25
C GLY A 434 -0.44 -26.00 2.50
N ALA A 435 -1.22 -26.79 3.24
CA ALA A 435 -1.81 -26.36 4.50
C ALA A 435 -0.73 -26.24 5.61
N GLN A 436 -1.09 -25.54 6.69
CA GLN A 436 -0.28 -25.55 7.91
C GLN A 436 -0.25 -26.97 8.46
N ASP A 437 0.94 -27.54 8.57
CA ASP A 437 1.15 -28.93 8.97
C ASP A 437 2.55 -29.06 9.60
N THR A 438 2.60 -29.31 10.91
CA THR A 438 3.86 -29.43 11.65
C THR A 438 4.60 -30.73 11.36
N ASP A 439 3.87 -31.80 11.04
CA ASP A 439 4.45 -33.12 10.84
C ASP A 439 5.13 -33.17 9.46
N GLU A 440 4.46 -32.61 8.45
CA GLU A 440 5.05 -32.39 7.12
C GLU A 440 6.22 -31.39 7.17
N ALA A 441 6.14 -30.36 8.02
CA ALA A 441 7.27 -29.45 8.23
C ALA A 441 8.49 -30.19 8.82
N GLN A 442 8.29 -31.08 9.79
CA GLN A 442 9.35 -31.92 10.35
C GLN A 442 9.89 -32.92 9.32
N ALA A 443 9.03 -33.51 8.49
CA ALA A 443 9.45 -34.40 7.40
C ALA A 443 10.36 -33.68 6.40
N LEU A 444 9.98 -32.47 5.97
CA LEU A 444 10.81 -31.63 5.10
C LEU A 444 12.18 -31.29 5.71
N LEU A 445 12.23 -31.07 7.03
CA LEU A 445 13.48 -30.83 7.76
C LEU A 445 14.34 -32.09 7.82
N ALA A 446 13.73 -33.24 8.09
CA ALA A 446 14.41 -34.54 8.10
C ALA A 446 14.99 -34.87 6.72
N ASP A 447 14.23 -34.65 5.64
CA ASP A 447 14.69 -34.80 4.26
C ASP A 447 15.85 -33.85 3.94
N ALA A 448 15.85 -32.65 4.52
CA ALA A 448 16.95 -31.69 4.45
C ALA A 448 18.17 -32.05 5.33
N GLY A 449 18.08 -33.16 6.08
CA GLY A 449 19.16 -33.70 6.92
C GLY A 449 19.19 -33.12 8.34
N TRP A 450 18.12 -32.47 8.79
CA TRP A 450 18.01 -31.94 10.16
C TRP A 450 17.35 -32.97 11.07
N VAL A 451 18.10 -33.46 12.06
CA VAL A 451 17.64 -34.53 12.97
C VAL A 451 17.63 -34.07 14.43
N PRO A 452 16.71 -34.57 15.27
CA PRO A 452 16.71 -34.27 16.70
C PRO A 452 17.99 -34.77 17.39
N GLY A 453 18.62 -33.93 18.22
CA GLY A 453 19.65 -34.38 19.17
C GLY A 453 21.04 -34.65 18.61
N GLY A 454 21.38 -34.12 17.42
CA GLY A 454 22.76 -34.18 16.92
C GLY A 454 23.77 -33.53 17.89
N PRO A 455 25.04 -33.99 17.93
CA PRO A 455 26.02 -33.54 18.93
C PRO A 455 26.30 -32.05 18.79
N LEU A 456 25.68 -31.23 19.63
CA LEU A 456 25.95 -29.80 19.73
C LEU A 456 27.36 -29.63 20.30
N ARG A 457 28.30 -29.13 19.49
CA ARG A 457 29.59 -28.67 20.02
C ARG A 457 29.33 -27.50 20.98
N LYS A 458 29.35 -27.76 22.29
CA LYS A 458 29.39 -26.70 23.31
C LYS A 458 30.71 -25.94 23.16
N GLY A 459 30.65 -24.75 22.56
CA GLY A 459 31.69 -23.74 22.75
C GLY A 459 31.62 -23.24 24.19
N GLY A 460 32.38 -23.85 25.08
CA GLY A 460 32.57 -23.44 26.46
C GLY A 460 34.01 -23.68 26.84
N LYS A 461 34.73 -22.59 27.14
CA LYS A 461 35.99 -22.62 27.87
C LYS A 461 35.88 -23.62 29.03
N LYS A 462 36.76 -24.62 29.04
CA LYS A 462 37.13 -25.28 30.29
C LYS A 462 38.01 -24.27 31.02
N ASP A 463 37.47 -23.68 32.07
CA ASP A 463 38.27 -23.15 33.15
C ASP A 463 38.90 -24.39 33.84
N GLU A 464 40.20 -24.59 33.63
CA GLU A 464 41.01 -25.46 34.47
C GLU A 464 41.31 -24.70 35.77
N GLU A 465 40.61 -25.10 36.82
CA GLU A 465 40.99 -24.83 38.20
C GLU A 465 42.26 -25.66 38.49
N THR A 466 43.41 -24.99 38.54
CA THR A 466 44.62 -25.52 39.17
C THR A 466 45.01 -24.60 40.32
N ASP A 467 44.85 -25.14 41.52
CA ASP A 467 45.47 -24.64 42.74
C ASP A 467 47.00 -24.71 42.60
N ALA A 468 47.67 -23.56 42.59
CA ALA A 468 49.04 -23.44 43.08
C ALA A 468 49.37 -21.98 43.44
N ARG A 469 49.71 -21.79 44.71
CA ARG A 469 50.17 -20.55 45.33
C ARG A 469 51.50 -20.03 44.76
N ALA A 470 51.60 -18.69 44.82
CA ALA A 470 52.78 -17.87 45.10
C ALA A 470 53.81 -17.62 43.98
N GLY A 471 54.05 -16.32 43.71
CA GLY A 471 55.36 -15.83 43.27
C GLY A 471 55.38 -14.71 42.22
N THR A 472 55.48 -13.47 42.71
CA THR A 472 56.30 -12.35 42.17
C THR A 472 56.04 -11.72 40.78
N GLU A 473 55.48 -10.50 40.84
CA GLU A 473 55.97 -9.20 40.32
C GLU A 473 56.66 -9.02 38.94
N LYS A 474 56.13 -8.01 38.21
CA LYS A 474 56.78 -7.02 37.30
C LYS A 474 57.38 -7.55 35.99
N GLU A 475 57.44 -6.84 34.85
CA GLU A 475 57.18 -5.47 34.38
C GLU A 475 57.24 -5.54 32.82
N GLY A 476 56.78 -4.53 32.06
CA GLY A 476 57.37 -4.25 30.73
C GLY A 476 56.44 -4.15 29.50
N THR A 477 55.73 -3.03 29.39
CA THR A 477 55.74 -2.06 28.27
C THR A 477 55.88 -2.49 26.78
N LYS A 478 54.80 -2.19 26.03
CA LYS A 478 54.64 -1.59 24.67
C LYS A 478 55.52 -1.92 23.45
N SER A 479 54.82 -1.78 22.31
CA SER A 479 55.25 -1.52 20.90
C SER A 479 55.37 -2.81 20.06
N GLY A 480 54.98 -2.89 18.79
CA GLY A 480 54.49 -1.92 17.82
C GLY A 480 55.01 -2.29 16.43
N LYS A 481 54.09 -2.43 15.46
CA LYS A 481 54.27 -2.33 13.98
C LYS A 481 54.85 -3.55 13.19
N LYS A 482 54.16 -3.80 12.05
CA LYS A 482 54.57 -4.16 10.65
C LYS A 482 55.90 -4.93 10.44
N SER A 483 56.06 -5.88 9.52
CA SER A 483 55.61 -5.98 8.12
C SER A 483 56.01 -7.36 7.53
N GLU A 484 55.35 -7.73 6.43
CA GLU A 484 55.83 -8.42 5.20
C GLU A 484 56.82 -9.59 5.27
N ALA A 485 56.47 -10.69 4.59
CA ALA A 485 57.36 -11.34 3.63
C ALA A 485 56.55 -12.23 2.66
N GLU A 486 56.78 -12.03 1.37
CA GLU A 486 56.35 -12.86 0.25
C GLU A 486 57.15 -14.18 0.12
N ALA A 487 56.50 -15.18 -0.50
CA ALA A 487 56.93 -16.18 -1.51
C ALA A 487 58.39 -16.72 -1.55
N PRO A 488 58.66 -17.98 -2.00
CA PRO A 488 58.32 -18.55 -3.32
C PRO A 488 57.78 -20.00 -3.23
N GLY A 489 57.19 -20.68 -4.22
CA GLY A 489 57.34 -20.70 -5.68
C GLY A 489 57.95 -22.04 -6.11
N SER A 490 57.18 -22.93 -6.76
CA SER A 490 57.73 -23.93 -7.70
C SER A 490 56.66 -24.55 -8.60
N ASP A 491 57.01 -24.60 -9.88
CA ASP A 491 56.27 -25.03 -11.06
C ASP A 491 56.45 -26.54 -11.33
N GLY A 492 55.65 -27.10 -12.23
CA GLY A 492 55.89 -28.43 -12.84
C GLY A 492 54.63 -29.25 -13.18
N GLY A 493 54.26 -29.30 -14.46
CA GLY A 493 53.20 -30.17 -14.99
C GLY A 493 53.70 -31.50 -15.58
N ASP A 494 52.77 -32.42 -15.90
CA ASP A 494 52.79 -33.31 -17.09
C ASP A 494 51.46 -34.10 -17.22
N GLU A 495 51.17 -34.55 -18.43
CA GLU A 495 49.93 -35.08 -19.03
C GLU A 495 49.51 -36.52 -18.62
N GLY A 496 48.25 -36.88 -18.90
CA GLY A 496 47.76 -38.28 -18.85
C GLY A 496 46.30 -38.48 -19.23
N LYS A 497 46.01 -38.61 -20.53
CA LYS A 497 44.70 -38.86 -21.16
C LYS A 497 44.27 -40.34 -21.06
N LYS A 498 42.99 -40.63 -20.76
CA LYS A 498 42.23 -41.78 -21.34
C LYS A 498 40.71 -41.68 -21.15
N THR A 499 40.02 -41.86 -22.26
CA THR A 499 38.57 -41.79 -22.52
C THR A 499 37.89 -43.14 -22.44
N ALA A 500 36.59 -43.18 -22.11
CA ALA A 500 35.68 -44.26 -22.49
C ALA A 500 34.25 -43.73 -22.78
N LYS A 501 33.70 -44.16 -23.93
CA LYS A 501 32.33 -44.01 -24.45
C LYS A 501 31.59 -45.36 -24.30
N PRO A 502 30.25 -45.40 -24.35
CA PRO A 502 29.55 -46.09 -25.46
C PRO A 502 28.27 -45.33 -25.92
N SER A 503 27.82 -45.26 -27.19
CA SER A 503 27.08 -46.23 -28.06
C SER A 503 25.84 -46.86 -27.39
N GLY A 504 24.63 -46.98 -27.94
CA GLY A 504 24.05 -46.69 -29.26
C GLY A 504 22.57 -47.12 -29.28
N GLU A 505 21.82 -46.51 -30.21
CA GLU A 505 20.56 -46.87 -30.92
C GLU A 505 19.56 -47.97 -30.48
N ALA A 506 18.28 -47.51 -30.47
CA ALA A 506 17.07 -48.00 -31.15
C ALA A 506 16.47 -49.41 -30.91
N GLY A 507 15.16 -49.39 -30.62
CA GLY A 507 14.22 -50.50 -30.81
C GLY A 507 12.78 -50.07 -30.52
N ALA A 508 11.99 -49.82 -31.57
CA ALA A 508 10.52 -49.88 -31.55
C ALA A 508 10.10 -51.26 -32.09
N PRO A 509 8.88 -51.76 -31.79
CA PRO A 509 7.84 -51.62 -32.80
C PRO A 509 6.38 -51.49 -32.27
N ASP A 510 5.61 -50.74 -33.06
CA ASP A 510 4.30 -51.06 -33.66
C ASP A 510 2.97 -50.95 -32.88
N ASP A 511 2.02 -50.40 -33.64
CA ASP A 511 0.67 -49.95 -33.35
C ASP A 511 -0.38 -51.05 -33.61
N GLY A 512 -1.58 -50.92 -33.02
CA GLY A 512 -2.79 -51.37 -33.73
C GLY A 512 -4.01 -51.85 -32.94
N LYS A 513 -4.93 -50.90 -32.66
CA LYS A 513 -6.43 -51.01 -32.64
C LYS A 513 -7.10 -51.77 -31.48
N ALA A 514 -8.32 -51.48 -31.03
CA ALA A 514 -9.25 -50.34 -31.01
C ALA A 514 -10.51 -50.83 -30.26
N ALA A 515 -11.12 -50.02 -29.37
CA ALA A 515 -12.56 -49.92 -29.03
C ALA A 515 -12.73 -49.29 -27.61
N GLN A 516 -13.23 -48.05 -27.51
CA GLN A 516 -14.58 -47.66 -27.03
C GLN A 516 -14.79 -47.96 -25.52
N ASP A 517 -14.83 -47.00 -24.59
CA ASP A 517 -15.85 -45.95 -24.44
C ASP A 517 -15.40 -44.70 -23.63
N LYS A 518 -16.08 -43.58 -23.89
CA LYS A 518 -15.96 -42.23 -23.27
C LYS A 518 -16.94 -42.05 -22.08
N PRO A 519 -17.01 -40.89 -21.38
CA PRO A 519 -15.94 -40.04 -20.83
C PRO A 519 -16.23 -39.59 -19.37
N HIS A 520 -15.20 -39.24 -18.58
CA HIS A 520 -15.31 -38.17 -17.59
C HIS A 520 -14.04 -37.32 -17.61
N SER A 521 -14.24 -36.04 -17.91
CA SER A 521 -13.23 -35.02 -18.16
C SER A 521 -12.80 -34.34 -16.87
N GLN A 522 -11.51 -34.37 -16.57
CA GLN A 522 -10.79 -33.30 -15.85
C GLN A 522 -9.51 -32.94 -16.62
N PRO A 523 -9.26 -31.67 -16.98
CA PRO A 523 -8.01 -31.28 -17.61
C PRO A 523 -6.86 -31.18 -16.59
N GLY A 524 -5.77 -31.86 -16.91
CA GLY A 524 -4.58 -32.09 -16.11
C GLY A 524 -3.85 -30.86 -15.60
N GLY A 525 -3.32 -31.00 -14.38
CA GLY A 525 -2.22 -30.20 -13.86
C GLY A 525 -0.91 -30.53 -14.59
N ALA A 526 -0.08 -29.52 -14.79
CA ALA A 526 1.26 -29.65 -15.33
C ALA A 526 2.20 -30.34 -14.32
N PRO A 527 3.21 -31.10 -14.80
CA PRO A 527 4.01 -31.98 -13.96
C PRO A 527 5.02 -31.21 -13.12
N GLY A 528 4.90 -31.40 -11.81
CA GLY A 528 5.81 -30.93 -10.77
C GLY A 528 5.49 -31.68 -9.48
N ALA A 529 5.43 -33.01 -9.57
CA ALA A 529 5.11 -33.90 -8.46
C ALA A 529 6.38 -34.61 -7.98
N TYR A 530 6.86 -34.18 -6.81
CA TYR A 530 7.68 -34.93 -5.87
C TYR A 530 7.21 -34.40 -4.50
N ALA A 531 6.66 -35.17 -3.55
CA ALA A 531 6.94 -36.55 -3.13
C ALA A 531 5.66 -37.41 -2.98
N PRO A 532 5.78 -38.76 -2.92
CA PRO A 532 4.67 -39.64 -2.58
C PRO A 532 4.25 -39.46 -1.10
N LYS A 533 2.94 -39.51 -0.87
CA LYS A 533 2.32 -39.54 0.47
C LYS A 533 2.76 -40.84 1.17
N GLY A 534 3.52 -40.74 2.26
CA GLY A 534 3.74 -41.88 3.17
C GLY A 534 5.18 -42.12 3.62
N THR A 535 5.76 -41.19 4.38
CA THR A 535 6.77 -41.52 5.38
C THR A 535 6.21 -41.13 6.75
N ALA A 536 6.06 -42.10 7.64
CA ALA A 536 5.52 -41.86 8.97
C ALA A 536 6.52 -41.03 9.80
N ALA A 537 6.05 -39.89 10.32
CA ALA A 537 6.80 -39.10 11.29
C ALA A 537 7.05 -39.92 12.57
N PRO A 538 8.25 -39.87 13.19
CA PRO A 538 8.47 -40.45 14.51
C PRO A 538 7.55 -39.77 15.54
N GLY A 539 6.77 -40.57 16.24
CA GLY A 539 5.71 -40.09 17.13
C GLY A 539 6.18 -39.15 18.25
N GLY A 540 5.41 -38.09 18.45
CA GLY A 540 4.99 -37.58 19.76
C GLY A 540 6.07 -37.42 20.83
N SER A 541 7.13 -36.69 20.54
CA SER A 541 8.03 -36.11 21.55
C SER A 541 8.19 -34.63 21.23
N ALA A 542 8.22 -33.75 22.26
CA ALA A 542 8.56 -32.35 22.06
C ALA A 542 9.88 -32.30 21.27
N ALA A 543 9.82 -31.85 20.02
CA ALA A 543 10.93 -32.01 19.09
C ALA A 543 12.20 -31.43 19.73
N GLY A 544 13.14 -32.32 20.07
CA GLY A 544 14.46 -31.89 20.50
C GLY A 544 15.05 -30.98 19.44
N LEU A 545 15.88 -30.02 19.86
CA LEU A 545 16.52 -29.07 18.93
C LEU A 545 17.14 -29.85 17.75
N LEU A 546 16.79 -29.42 16.54
CA LEU A 546 17.30 -30.03 15.33
C LEU A 546 18.75 -29.62 15.13
N ALA A 547 19.58 -30.56 14.68
CA ALA A 547 20.96 -30.29 14.32
C ALA A 547 21.34 -31.02 13.03
N LYS A 548 22.27 -30.41 12.29
CA LYS A 548 22.93 -30.97 11.12
C LYS A 548 24.42 -30.64 11.24
N ASP A 549 25.27 -31.64 11.05
CA ASP A 549 26.74 -31.50 11.15
C ASP A 549 27.21 -30.87 12.48
N GLY A 550 26.55 -31.23 13.58
CA GLY A 550 26.85 -30.73 14.93
C GLY A 550 26.47 -29.27 15.20
N LYS A 551 25.76 -28.60 14.27
CA LYS A 551 25.22 -27.25 14.42
C LYS A 551 23.70 -27.30 14.61
N ALA A 552 23.19 -26.60 15.61
CA ALA A 552 21.75 -26.45 15.81
C ALA A 552 21.12 -25.64 14.66
N LEU A 553 19.90 -25.97 14.27
CA LEU A 553 19.07 -25.15 13.38
C LEU A 553 18.62 -23.90 14.12
N THR A 554 19.41 -22.84 14.02
CA THR A 554 19.13 -21.53 14.62
C THR A 554 18.95 -20.50 13.52
N LEU A 555 17.85 -19.74 13.57
CA LEU A 555 17.54 -18.66 12.64
C LEU A 555 17.51 -17.32 13.37
N ARG A 556 18.30 -16.36 12.90
CA ARG A 556 18.33 -14.98 13.39
C ARG A 556 17.13 -14.20 12.85
N PHE A 557 16.25 -13.80 13.76
CA PHE A 557 15.02 -13.08 13.46
C PHE A 557 15.16 -11.62 13.88
N VAL A 558 15.38 -10.75 12.89
CA VAL A 558 15.61 -9.32 13.10
C VAL A 558 14.26 -8.58 13.14
N LEU A 559 14.05 -7.78 14.17
CA LEU A 559 12.80 -7.05 14.42
C LEU A 559 13.10 -5.59 14.85
N PRO A 560 12.30 -4.61 14.38
CA PRO A 560 12.47 -3.22 14.79
C PRO A 560 12.06 -2.99 16.26
N SER A 561 12.80 -2.14 16.96
CA SER A 561 12.68 -1.92 18.41
C SER A 561 11.84 -0.71 18.81
N GLY A 562 11.53 0.18 17.86
CA GLY A 562 10.87 1.44 18.15
C GLY A 562 9.41 1.32 18.59
N PRO A 563 8.81 2.46 19.03
CA PRO A 563 7.47 2.48 19.61
C PRO A 563 6.37 1.98 18.67
N GLY A 564 6.45 2.27 17.37
CA GLY A 564 5.48 1.81 16.35
C GLY A 564 5.60 0.34 15.97
N SER A 565 6.63 -0.36 16.45
CA SER A 565 6.97 -1.72 16.03
C SER A 565 6.55 -2.79 17.05
N GLN A 566 5.76 -2.43 18.08
CA GLN A 566 5.34 -3.37 19.12
C GLN A 566 4.54 -4.56 18.55
N SER A 567 3.59 -4.31 17.66
CA SER A 567 2.78 -5.37 17.06
C SER A 567 3.64 -6.37 16.28
N LEU A 568 4.69 -5.90 15.56
CA LEU A 568 5.62 -6.78 14.85
C LEU A 568 6.41 -7.67 15.82
N ARG A 569 6.81 -7.14 16.98
CA ARG A 569 7.53 -7.94 18.00
C ARG A 569 6.64 -9.01 18.63
N GLU A 570 5.37 -8.72 18.84
CA GLU A 570 4.38 -9.70 19.33
C GLU A 570 4.17 -10.82 18.30
N VAL A 571 4.00 -10.47 17.03
CA VAL A 571 3.92 -11.44 15.92
C VAL A 571 5.20 -12.27 15.80
N GLY A 572 6.37 -11.64 15.88
CA GLY A 572 7.66 -12.32 15.84
C GLY A 572 7.84 -13.33 16.96
N ALA A 573 7.44 -12.98 18.20
CA ALA A 573 7.46 -13.90 19.33
C ALA A 573 6.52 -15.10 19.15
N ASP A 574 5.35 -14.90 18.53
CA ASP A 574 4.42 -16.00 18.24
C ASP A 574 4.94 -16.92 17.14
N ILE A 575 5.56 -16.38 16.09
CA ILE A 575 6.26 -17.14 15.05
C ILE A 575 7.39 -17.98 15.67
N SER A 576 8.22 -17.38 16.53
CA SER A 576 9.29 -18.08 17.25
C SER A 576 8.77 -19.27 18.06
N LYS A 577 7.61 -19.15 18.72
CA LYS A 577 6.98 -20.27 19.45
C LYS A 577 6.48 -21.37 18.49
N MET A 578 5.94 -21.00 17.33
CA MET A 578 5.49 -21.97 16.32
C MET A 578 6.68 -22.78 15.79
N LEU A 579 7.77 -22.11 15.45
CA LEU A 579 9.01 -22.72 14.95
C LEU A 579 9.69 -23.60 16.00
N GLY A 580 9.66 -23.20 17.28
CA GLY A 580 10.19 -24.03 18.37
C GLY A 580 9.52 -25.41 18.48
N ARG A 581 8.24 -25.54 18.10
CA ARG A 581 7.50 -26.83 18.15
C ARG A 581 8.01 -27.86 17.14
N ILE A 582 8.61 -27.39 16.05
CA ILE A 582 9.23 -28.26 15.03
C ILE A 582 10.76 -28.34 15.20
N GLY A 583 11.29 -27.88 16.32
CA GLY A 583 12.72 -28.00 16.67
C GLY A 583 13.63 -26.94 16.03
N ILE A 584 13.07 -25.88 15.43
CA ILE A 584 13.81 -24.72 14.93
C ILE A 584 14.00 -23.70 16.07
N ARG A 585 15.24 -23.38 16.40
CA ARG A 585 15.56 -22.30 17.34
C ARG A 585 15.52 -20.95 16.61
N THR A 586 15.01 -19.93 17.29
CA THR A 586 15.03 -18.55 16.78
C THR A 586 15.77 -17.64 17.74
N GLU A 587 16.64 -16.79 17.21
CA GLU A 587 17.31 -15.73 17.95
C GLU A 587 16.64 -14.39 17.61
N LEU A 588 15.85 -13.86 18.54
CA LEU A 588 15.17 -12.57 18.34
C LEU A 588 16.15 -11.42 18.56
N VAL A 589 16.54 -10.75 17.47
CA VAL A 589 17.44 -9.59 17.50
C VAL A 589 16.63 -8.33 17.29
N LYS A 590 16.71 -7.42 18.26
CA LYS A 590 16.05 -6.11 18.19
C LYS A 590 17.05 -5.06 17.72
N VAL A 591 16.68 -4.27 16.74
CA VAL A 591 17.53 -3.20 16.16
C VAL A 591 16.80 -1.87 16.13
N ALA A 592 17.52 -0.77 16.03
CA ALA A 592 16.92 0.56 15.92
C ALA A 592 16.11 0.67 14.62
N ASP A 593 14.99 1.41 14.64
CA ASP A 593 14.10 1.54 13.48
C ASP A 593 14.80 2.25 12.30
N GLU A 594 15.72 3.17 12.60
CA GLU A 594 16.50 3.94 11.61
C GLU A 594 17.47 3.05 10.81
N ASP A 595 18.05 2.04 11.48
CA ASP A 595 19.04 1.13 10.90
C ASP A 595 18.37 -0.12 10.31
N TYR A 596 17.16 -0.47 10.78
CA TYR A 596 16.46 -1.73 10.47
C TYR A 596 16.46 -2.08 8.98
N PHE A 597 15.95 -1.18 8.14
CA PHE A 597 15.83 -1.48 6.71
C PHE A 597 17.16 -1.39 5.97
N LYS A 598 17.94 -0.34 6.20
CA LYS A 598 19.14 -0.06 5.41
C LYS A 598 20.26 -1.04 5.76
N ASP A 599 20.54 -1.19 7.04
CA ASP A 599 21.75 -1.86 7.52
C ASP A 599 21.50 -3.35 7.78
N HIS A 600 20.23 -3.79 7.90
CA HIS A 600 19.91 -5.20 8.08
C HIS A 600 19.12 -5.81 6.92
N ILE A 601 17.96 -5.24 6.53
CA ILE A 601 17.12 -5.87 5.50
C ILE A 601 17.74 -5.77 4.10
N ALA A 602 18.09 -4.55 3.67
CA ALA A 602 18.69 -4.32 2.36
C ALA A 602 20.08 -4.99 2.26
N ALA A 603 20.89 -4.88 3.32
CA ALA A 603 22.19 -5.55 3.41
C ALA A 603 22.11 -7.10 3.43
N GLY A 604 20.96 -7.66 3.82
CA GLY A 604 20.78 -9.12 3.92
C GLY A 604 21.31 -9.72 5.22
N GLU A 605 21.49 -8.91 6.26
CA GLU A 605 21.97 -9.35 7.57
C GLU A 605 20.85 -9.90 8.46
N TYR A 606 20.06 -10.82 7.92
CA TYR A 606 18.97 -11.48 8.64
C TYR A 606 18.71 -12.88 8.04
N ASP A 607 18.16 -13.79 8.84
CA ASP A 607 17.58 -15.03 8.31
C ASP A 607 16.07 -14.85 8.13
N MET A 608 15.42 -14.26 9.15
CA MET A 608 14.00 -13.93 9.13
C MET A 608 13.77 -12.47 9.50
N ALA A 609 12.76 -11.85 8.88
CA ALA A 609 12.35 -10.48 9.17
C ALA A 609 10.84 -10.28 8.96
N LEU A 610 10.27 -9.27 9.62
CA LEU A 610 8.90 -8.83 9.39
C LEU A 610 8.91 -7.42 8.79
N TYR A 611 8.36 -7.29 7.60
CA TYR A 611 8.16 -5.98 6.99
C TYR A 611 6.91 -6.01 6.11
N SER A 612 6.53 -4.84 5.63
CA SER A 612 5.31 -4.68 4.85
C SER A 612 5.59 -4.15 3.46
N TRP A 613 4.79 -4.59 2.49
CA TRP A 613 4.77 -4.03 1.14
C TRP A 613 3.45 -3.30 0.90
N PRO A 614 3.45 -2.16 0.21
CA PRO A 614 2.23 -1.60 -0.34
C PRO A 614 1.75 -2.50 -1.48
N ALA A 615 0.45 -2.78 -1.49
CA ALA A 615 -0.22 -3.33 -2.66
C ALA A 615 -0.49 -2.18 -3.64
N THR A 616 -0.24 -2.43 -4.92
CA THR A 616 -0.42 -1.42 -5.96
C THR A 616 -1.53 -1.81 -6.92
N ALA A 617 -1.97 -0.86 -7.75
CA ALA A 617 -2.90 -1.13 -8.84
C ALA A 617 -2.21 -1.68 -10.10
N PHE A 618 -0.88 -1.74 -10.10
CA PHE A 618 -0.03 -2.06 -11.26
C PHE A 618 1.06 -3.09 -10.90
N PRO A 619 0.69 -4.27 -10.35
CA PRO A 619 1.66 -5.21 -9.82
C PRO A 619 2.62 -5.77 -10.87
N ALA A 620 2.23 -5.81 -12.16
CA ALA A 620 3.12 -6.28 -13.22
C ALA A 620 4.39 -5.41 -13.32
N THR A 621 4.26 -4.10 -13.12
CA THR A 621 5.38 -3.16 -13.08
C THR A 621 6.01 -3.09 -11.69
N ASP A 622 5.20 -2.85 -10.66
CA ASP A 622 5.70 -2.44 -9.34
C ASP A 622 6.25 -3.63 -8.52
N ALA A 623 5.72 -4.84 -8.72
CA ALA A 623 6.14 -6.01 -7.95
C ALA A 623 7.30 -6.77 -8.59
N ARG A 624 7.59 -6.56 -9.88
CA ARG A 624 8.74 -7.19 -10.57
C ARG A 624 10.05 -7.05 -9.78
N PRO A 625 10.51 -5.84 -9.37
CA PRO A 625 11.78 -5.70 -8.65
C PRO A 625 11.80 -6.37 -7.27
N ILE A 626 10.64 -6.66 -6.68
CA ILE A 626 10.51 -7.31 -5.36
C ILE A 626 10.79 -8.82 -5.47
N TYR A 627 10.50 -9.42 -6.63
CA TYR A 627 10.62 -10.87 -6.86
C TYR A 627 11.63 -11.24 -7.94
N ALA A 628 12.32 -10.23 -8.51
CA ALA A 628 13.34 -10.39 -9.53
C ALA A 628 14.44 -11.35 -9.05
N LYS A 629 14.87 -12.27 -9.90
CA LYS A 629 15.98 -13.16 -9.56
C LYS A 629 17.25 -12.32 -9.30
N PRO A 630 17.95 -12.53 -8.16
CA PRO A 630 19.22 -11.86 -7.93
C PRO A 630 20.25 -12.22 -9.01
N VAL A 631 20.96 -11.22 -9.52
CA VAL A 631 21.97 -11.40 -10.56
C VAL A 631 23.35 -10.96 -10.06
N PRO A 632 24.43 -11.69 -10.37
CA PRO A 632 25.77 -11.22 -10.07
C PRO A 632 26.08 -9.91 -10.79
N ALA A 633 26.63 -8.94 -10.06
CA ALA A 633 27.18 -7.71 -10.60
C ALA A 633 28.64 -7.92 -11.03
N ALA A 634 29.17 -6.96 -11.81
CA ALA A 634 30.52 -7.03 -12.36
C ALA A 634 31.63 -7.04 -11.29
N ASP A 635 31.35 -6.48 -10.10
CA ASP A 635 32.24 -6.44 -8.94
C ASP A 635 32.12 -7.68 -8.04
N GLY A 636 31.34 -8.68 -8.46
CA GLY A 636 31.07 -9.89 -7.67
C GLY A 636 30.01 -9.71 -6.58
N SER A 637 29.48 -8.49 -6.38
CA SER A 637 28.32 -8.26 -5.52
C SER A 637 27.05 -8.81 -6.18
N LEU A 638 25.96 -8.91 -5.41
CA LEU A 638 24.68 -9.40 -5.91
C LEU A 638 23.75 -8.21 -6.13
N ASN A 639 23.35 -7.96 -7.39
CA ASN A 639 22.27 -7.03 -7.66
C ASN A 639 20.93 -7.69 -7.34
N VAL A 640 20.31 -7.22 -6.27
CA VAL A 640 19.06 -7.77 -5.71
C VAL A 640 17.84 -6.90 -6.02
N GLU A 641 18.01 -5.75 -6.66
CA GLU A 641 16.94 -4.74 -6.81
C GLU A 641 16.22 -4.47 -5.47
N GLN A 642 14.92 -4.81 -5.37
CA GLN A 642 14.14 -4.77 -4.12
C GLN A 642 13.84 -6.16 -3.55
N ASN A 643 14.42 -7.21 -4.14
CA ASN A 643 14.28 -8.59 -3.67
C ASN A 643 15.16 -8.86 -2.45
N TYR A 644 14.76 -8.30 -1.31
CA TYR A 644 15.48 -8.47 -0.04
C TYR A 644 15.51 -9.94 0.42
N THR A 645 14.52 -10.75 0.03
CA THR A 645 14.53 -12.20 0.30
C THR A 645 15.62 -12.95 -0.48
N ARG A 646 16.11 -12.36 -1.58
CA ARG A 646 17.08 -12.96 -2.51
C ARG A 646 16.60 -14.30 -3.08
N VAL A 647 15.29 -14.49 -3.15
CA VAL A 647 14.64 -15.66 -3.72
C VAL A 647 13.86 -15.22 -4.95
N GLY A 648 14.25 -15.71 -6.12
CA GLY A 648 13.60 -15.44 -7.40
C GLY A 648 13.99 -16.50 -8.43
N THR A 649 13.27 -16.57 -9.55
CA THR A 649 13.55 -17.55 -10.61
C THR A 649 13.36 -16.90 -11.97
N ASP A 650 14.09 -17.38 -12.99
CA ASP A 650 13.95 -16.86 -14.36
C ASP A 650 12.51 -16.99 -14.88
N TYR A 651 11.77 -18.00 -14.40
CA TYR A 651 10.37 -18.19 -14.79
C TYR A 651 9.44 -17.13 -14.18
N ILE A 652 9.70 -16.68 -12.95
CA ILE A 652 8.98 -15.55 -12.35
C ILE A 652 9.24 -14.28 -13.17
N ASP A 653 10.50 -14.02 -13.52
CA ASP A 653 10.90 -12.85 -14.31
C ASP A 653 10.22 -12.85 -15.69
N GLN A 654 10.20 -14.00 -16.37
CA GLN A 654 9.52 -14.17 -17.66
C GLN A 654 8.02 -13.90 -17.58
N LEU A 655 7.36 -14.27 -16.48
CA LEU A 655 5.92 -14.02 -16.28
C LEU A 655 5.64 -12.53 -16.10
N PHE A 656 6.46 -11.82 -15.32
CA PHE A 656 6.38 -10.36 -15.19
C PHE A 656 6.66 -9.67 -16.53
N ASP A 657 7.71 -10.06 -17.24
CA ASP A 657 8.08 -9.45 -18.51
C ASP A 657 6.95 -9.57 -19.55
N LYS A 658 6.31 -10.75 -19.64
CA LYS A 658 5.11 -10.96 -20.46
C LYS A 658 3.96 -10.07 -20.02
N ALA A 659 3.64 -10.07 -18.73
CA ALA A 659 2.50 -9.32 -18.19
C ALA A 659 2.64 -7.81 -18.43
N THR A 660 3.84 -7.24 -18.33
CA THR A 660 4.04 -5.80 -18.59
C THR A 660 3.86 -5.39 -20.04
N THR A 661 3.83 -6.34 -20.98
CA THR A 661 3.64 -6.09 -22.43
C THR A 661 2.30 -6.57 -22.97
N GLU A 662 1.48 -7.21 -22.14
CA GLU A 662 0.15 -7.70 -22.49
C GLU A 662 -0.88 -6.57 -22.36
N LEU A 663 -1.70 -6.35 -23.39
CA LEU A 663 -2.67 -5.25 -23.40
C LEU A 663 -4.07 -5.70 -22.97
N ASP A 664 -4.35 -7.01 -23.00
CA ASP A 664 -5.59 -7.57 -22.47
C ASP A 664 -5.51 -7.72 -20.93
N SER A 665 -6.42 -7.07 -20.22
CA SER A 665 -6.41 -7.07 -18.75
C SER A 665 -6.71 -8.43 -18.13
N GLY A 666 -7.47 -9.29 -18.81
CA GLY A 666 -7.77 -10.65 -18.36
C GLY A 666 -6.54 -11.55 -18.47
N ASP A 667 -5.80 -11.44 -19.57
CA ASP A 667 -4.54 -12.16 -19.77
C ASP A 667 -3.45 -11.68 -18.83
N VAL A 668 -3.34 -10.36 -18.58
CA VAL A 668 -2.47 -9.80 -17.52
C VAL A 668 -2.81 -10.43 -16.18
N ALA A 669 -4.08 -10.45 -15.79
CA ALA A 669 -4.52 -11.07 -14.53
C ALA A 669 -4.16 -12.57 -14.48
N GLY A 670 -4.31 -13.31 -15.58
CA GLY A 670 -3.91 -14.71 -15.70
C GLY A 670 -2.40 -14.93 -15.53
N LEU A 671 -1.56 -14.05 -16.11
CA LEU A 671 -0.10 -14.08 -15.95
C LEU A 671 0.32 -13.75 -14.51
N MET A 672 -0.34 -12.77 -13.89
CA MET A 672 -0.09 -12.41 -12.48
C MET A 672 -0.44 -13.55 -11.53
N ARG A 673 -1.58 -14.24 -11.72
CA ARG A 673 -1.91 -15.43 -10.91
C ARG A 673 -0.86 -16.54 -11.04
N LYS A 674 -0.32 -16.75 -12.25
CA LYS A 674 0.77 -17.72 -12.48
C LYS A 674 2.06 -17.28 -11.78
N ALA A 675 2.40 -15.99 -11.83
CA ALA A 675 3.58 -15.45 -11.15
C ALA A 675 3.45 -15.61 -9.63
N ASP A 676 2.30 -15.24 -9.07
CA ASP A 676 1.99 -15.37 -7.64
C ASP A 676 2.14 -16.83 -7.15
N ALA A 677 1.57 -17.80 -7.88
CA ALA A 677 1.71 -19.22 -7.55
C ALA A 677 3.18 -19.68 -7.54
N ARG A 678 4.02 -19.15 -8.42
CA ARG A 678 5.45 -19.45 -8.47
C ARG A 678 6.24 -18.78 -7.35
N ILE A 679 5.86 -17.56 -6.96
CA ILE A 679 6.40 -16.87 -5.79
C ILE A 679 6.09 -17.68 -4.52
N TRP A 680 4.84 -18.12 -4.35
CA TRP A 680 4.47 -19.01 -3.24
C TRP A 680 5.29 -20.30 -3.23
N ALA A 681 5.44 -20.96 -4.39
CA ALA A 681 6.22 -22.19 -4.49
C ALA A 681 7.71 -22.01 -4.16
N ALA A 682 8.27 -20.81 -4.35
CA ALA A 682 9.67 -20.51 -4.01
C ALA A 682 9.88 -20.33 -2.48
N ALA A 683 8.81 -20.07 -1.74
CA ALA A 683 8.78 -19.91 -0.28
C ALA A 683 9.79 -18.86 0.24
N GLY A 684 10.06 -17.80 -0.51
CA GLY A 684 10.92 -16.69 -0.05
C GLY A 684 10.23 -15.74 0.94
N SER A 685 8.90 -15.68 0.89
CA SER A 685 8.09 -14.85 1.76
C SER A 685 6.71 -15.47 2.02
N LEU A 686 6.12 -15.08 3.15
CA LEU A 686 4.75 -15.45 3.54
C LEU A 686 3.95 -14.19 3.93
N PRO A 687 3.05 -13.71 3.06
CA PRO A 687 2.02 -12.74 3.43
C PRO A 687 1.21 -13.27 4.62
N LEU A 688 1.16 -12.49 5.71
CA LEU A 688 0.53 -12.87 6.97
C LEU A 688 -0.85 -12.25 7.10
N TYR A 689 -0.94 -10.93 7.08
CA TYR A 689 -2.18 -10.17 7.24
C TYR A 689 -2.08 -8.81 6.54
N GLN A 690 -3.24 -8.29 6.13
CA GLN A 690 -3.36 -6.93 5.60
C GLN A 690 -3.28 -5.95 6.77
N ARG A 691 -2.55 -4.84 6.62
CA ARG A 691 -2.33 -3.90 7.72
C ARG A 691 -3.64 -3.21 8.13
N PRO A 692 -3.92 -3.03 9.43
CA PRO A 692 -5.08 -2.29 9.87
C PRO A 692 -4.91 -0.80 9.60
N GLN A 693 -5.93 -0.17 9.03
CA GLN A 693 -5.99 1.29 8.89
C GLN A 693 -6.84 1.86 10.01
N LEU A 694 -6.22 2.51 10.98
CA LEU A 694 -6.88 3.06 12.16
C LEU A 694 -6.68 4.57 12.20
N VAL A 695 -7.77 5.34 12.01
CA VAL A 695 -7.70 6.79 11.95
C VAL A 695 -8.67 7.40 12.95
N ALA A 696 -8.15 8.14 13.93
CA ALA A 696 -8.99 8.99 14.77
C ALA A 696 -9.41 10.22 13.98
N VAL A 697 -10.72 10.47 13.94
CA VAL A 697 -11.33 11.60 13.24
C VAL A 697 -12.28 12.30 14.19
N ARG A 698 -12.33 13.65 14.15
CA ARG A 698 -13.31 14.43 14.91
C ARG A 698 -14.73 14.06 14.46
N LYS A 699 -15.66 13.83 15.37
CA LYS A 699 -17.01 13.30 15.07
C LYS A 699 -17.86 14.15 14.12
N ASP A 700 -17.56 15.44 14.05
CA ASP A 700 -18.22 16.41 13.15
C ASP A 700 -17.45 16.60 11.83
N LEU A 701 -16.38 15.85 11.56
CA LEU A 701 -15.60 15.90 10.33
C LEU A 701 -15.92 14.67 9.47
N ALA A 702 -16.32 14.89 8.22
CA ALA A 702 -16.80 13.85 7.32
C ALA A 702 -15.91 13.70 6.08
N ASN A 703 -16.12 12.57 5.38
CA ASN A 703 -15.42 12.18 4.14
C ASN A 703 -13.90 12.02 4.29
N VAL A 704 -13.43 11.68 5.50
CA VAL A 704 -12.03 11.42 5.81
C VAL A 704 -11.92 10.36 6.90
N GLY A 705 -10.92 9.49 6.82
CA GLY A 705 -10.74 8.40 7.76
C GLY A 705 -9.94 7.26 7.15
N ALA A 706 -10.48 6.05 7.23
CA ALA A 706 -9.86 4.85 6.69
C ALA A 706 -10.34 4.58 5.26
N TYR A 707 -9.58 5.06 4.28
CA TYR A 707 -9.88 5.01 2.84
C TYR A 707 -9.80 3.62 2.19
N GLY A 708 -9.18 2.64 2.83
CA GLY A 708 -8.87 1.37 2.16
C GLY A 708 -8.10 1.62 0.87
N PHE A 709 -8.63 1.12 -0.26
CA PHE A 709 -7.99 1.26 -1.56
C PHE A 709 -8.20 2.60 -2.30
N GLU A 710 -9.25 3.36 -1.95
CA GLU A 710 -9.65 4.53 -2.77
C GLU A 710 -8.73 5.72 -2.53
N SER A 711 -8.49 6.47 -3.59
CA SER A 711 -7.79 7.76 -3.48
C SER A 711 -8.70 8.82 -2.84
N PRO A 712 -8.20 9.65 -1.91
CA PRO A 712 -9.01 10.71 -1.31
C PRO A 712 -9.56 11.72 -2.32
N ARG A 713 -10.82 12.12 -2.13
CA ARG A 713 -11.44 13.31 -2.75
C ARG A 713 -11.36 14.47 -1.76
N TYR A 714 -10.27 15.23 -1.81
CA TYR A 714 -9.96 16.25 -0.81
C TYR A 714 -10.99 17.38 -0.74
N GLU A 715 -11.61 17.70 -1.88
CA GLU A 715 -12.65 18.71 -2.03
C GLU A 715 -13.95 18.37 -1.28
N ASP A 716 -14.16 17.10 -0.94
CA ASP A 716 -15.33 16.61 -0.21
C ASP A 716 -15.12 16.52 1.30
N ILE A 717 -13.89 16.67 1.79
CA ILE A 717 -13.59 16.69 3.22
C ILE A 717 -14.17 17.98 3.81
N GLY A 718 -14.97 17.88 4.88
CA GLY A 718 -15.56 19.06 5.51
C GLY A 718 -16.26 18.78 6.83
N PHE A 719 -16.49 19.83 7.61
CA PHE A 719 -17.23 19.73 8.87
C PHE A 719 -18.74 19.70 8.61
N LEU A 720 -19.47 18.89 9.37
CA LEU A 720 -20.92 18.85 9.37
C LEU A 720 -21.47 20.22 9.80
N LYS A 721 -22.54 20.68 9.15
CA LYS A 721 -23.31 21.82 9.63
C LYS A 721 -23.84 21.48 11.03
N SER A 722 -23.65 22.37 11.99
CA SER A 722 -24.30 22.23 13.30
C SER A 722 -25.81 22.10 13.07
N ALA A 723 -26.45 21.08 13.66
CA ALA A 723 -27.90 21.01 13.74
C ALA A 723 -28.36 22.25 14.52
N GLY A 724 -28.74 23.30 13.79
CA GLY A 724 -29.11 24.57 14.39
C GLY A 724 -30.29 24.37 15.31
N HIS A 725 -30.12 24.76 16.57
CA HIS A 725 -31.23 25.36 17.31
C HIS A 725 -31.82 26.45 16.40
N GLY A 726 -33.07 26.26 15.98
CA GLY A 726 -33.88 27.34 15.46
C GLY A 726 -34.07 28.38 16.56
N GLY A 727 -33.17 29.36 16.63
CA GLY A 727 -33.41 30.64 17.29
C GLY A 727 -34.08 31.58 16.29
N PRO A 728 -35.01 32.44 16.74
CA PRO A 728 -36.04 33.02 15.89
C PRO A 728 -35.45 34.00 14.87
N ALA A 729 -36.13 34.10 13.73
CA ALA A 729 -35.83 35.07 12.69
C ALA A 729 -35.63 36.47 13.29
N ALA A 730 -34.44 37.04 13.05
CA ALA A 730 -34.17 38.44 13.31
C ALA A 730 -35.11 39.28 12.44
N HIS A 731 -36.11 39.88 13.07
CA HIS A 731 -36.96 40.89 12.46
C HIS A 731 -36.08 42.06 12.00
N ARG A 732 -36.10 42.35 10.69
CA ARG A 732 -35.68 43.66 10.17
C ARG A 732 -36.62 44.71 10.74
N GLY A 733 -36.05 45.69 11.43
CA GLY A 733 -36.75 46.91 11.78
C GLY A 733 -36.96 47.78 10.55
N THR A 734 -38.17 48.32 10.43
CA THR A 734 -38.49 49.49 9.61
C THR A 734 -39.35 50.41 10.49
N PRO A 735 -39.16 51.74 10.47
CA PRO A 735 -39.64 52.61 11.55
C PRO A 735 -41.06 53.14 11.32
N GLY A 736 -41.79 53.29 12.44
CA GLY A 736 -42.65 54.45 12.75
C GLY A 736 -43.95 54.66 11.98
N GLY A 737 -45.09 54.48 12.66
CA GLY A 737 -46.37 55.08 12.24
C GLY A 737 -47.60 54.56 12.98
N GLY A 738 -48.02 55.27 14.03
CA GLY A 738 -49.41 55.68 14.29
C GLY A 738 -50.52 54.66 14.61
N ASP A 739 -50.89 54.67 15.89
CA ASP A 739 -52.27 54.77 16.46
C ASP A 739 -53.32 53.64 16.29
N LYS A 740 -53.80 53.20 17.48
CA LYS A 740 -55.18 52.83 17.87
C LYS A 740 -55.86 51.50 17.45
N ASP A 741 -56.06 50.71 18.52
CA ASP A 741 -57.36 50.27 19.07
C ASP A 741 -57.87 48.84 18.86
N SER A 742 -58.18 48.23 20.02
CA SER A 742 -59.15 47.16 20.33
C SER A 742 -59.13 45.78 19.64
N GLY A 743 -59.28 44.74 20.47
CA GLY A 743 -60.31 43.72 20.23
C GLY A 743 -59.91 42.28 19.96
N ARG A 744 -59.73 41.52 21.05
CA ARG A 744 -60.37 40.21 21.38
C ARG A 744 -60.46 39.06 20.36
N GLU A 745 -60.12 37.86 20.87
CA GLU A 745 -60.73 36.53 20.61
C GLU A 745 -60.67 35.99 19.17
N SER A 746 -60.55 34.72 18.84
CA SER A 746 -60.46 33.41 19.48
C SER A 746 -60.43 32.40 18.31
N GLY A 747 -60.21 31.11 18.54
CA GLY A 747 -60.71 30.09 17.61
C GLY A 747 -59.65 29.33 16.82
N LYS A 748 -59.38 28.14 17.34
CA LYS A 748 -58.55 27.06 16.81
C LYS A 748 -59.39 26.22 15.80
N PRO A 749 -58.91 25.05 15.35
CA PRO A 749 -58.43 24.72 14.01
C PRO A 749 -59.43 23.85 13.21
N SER A 750 -59.07 23.40 11.99
CA SER A 750 -59.05 21.97 11.61
C SER A 750 -58.90 21.73 10.10
N ALA A 751 -58.19 20.64 9.81
CA ALA A 751 -58.38 19.67 8.74
C ALA A 751 -57.98 20.02 7.29
N GLU A 752 -57.01 19.22 6.83
CA GLU A 752 -56.72 18.70 5.48
C GLU A 752 -58.00 18.17 4.75
N PRO A 753 -58.00 17.62 3.51
CA PRO A 753 -56.85 17.12 2.72
C PRO A 753 -57.00 17.14 1.16
N PHE A 754 -56.03 16.47 0.50
CA PHE A 754 -56.10 15.79 -0.81
C PHE A 754 -56.36 16.59 -2.10
N ALA A 755 -55.42 16.56 -3.05
CA ALA A 755 -55.52 15.75 -4.28
C ALA A 755 -54.40 16.09 -5.30
N GLU A 756 -53.90 15.02 -5.92
CA GLU A 756 -53.12 14.97 -7.16
C GLU A 756 -53.86 15.63 -8.33
N GLU A 757 -53.16 16.22 -9.31
CA GLU A 757 -52.93 15.57 -10.61
C GLU A 757 -52.18 16.46 -11.62
N SER A 758 -51.22 15.82 -12.30
CA SER A 758 -50.90 15.83 -13.74
C SER A 758 -51.07 17.10 -14.61
N GLY A 759 -50.08 17.28 -15.53
CA GLY A 759 -50.43 17.69 -16.90
C GLY A 759 -49.64 18.83 -17.58
N ARG A 760 -48.43 18.51 -18.06
CA ARG A 760 -47.89 18.72 -19.44
C ARG A 760 -48.11 20.02 -20.26
N LYS A 761 -47.04 20.30 -21.03
CA LYS A 761 -46.92 21.03 -22.33
C LYS A 761 -47.00 22.56 -22.25
N SER A 762 -46.43 23.35 -23.16
CA SER A 762 -45.34 23.26 -24.15
C SER A 762 -45.26 24.68 -24.73
N GLY A 763 -44.09 25.23 -25.04
CA GLY A 763 -44.01 26.53 -25.70
C GLY A 763 -42.62 26.75 -26.28
N LYS A 764 -42.59 27.06 -27.57
CA LYS A 764 -41.45 27.06 -28.49
C LYS A 764 -41.31 28.46 -29.11
N ASP A 765 -40.08 28.77 -29.53
CA ASP A 765 -39.67 29.73 -30.57
C ASP A 765 -39.76 31.26 -30.32
N ALA A 766 -38.60 31.93 -30.40
CA ALA A 766 -38.42 33.15 -31.20
C ALA A 766 -36.92 33.51 -31.37
N GLU A 767 -36.50 33.58 -32.62
CA GLU A 767 -35.22 34.00 -33.17
C GLU A 767 -35.27 35.50 -33.55
N LYS A 768 -34.21 36.28 -33.35
CA LYS A 768 -33.80 37.34 -34.30
C LYS A 768 -32.42 37.94 -34.04
N SER A 769 -31.83 38.35 -35.16
CA SER A 769 -30.46 38.70 -35.51
C SER A 769 -30.09 40.18 -35.30
N GLY A 770 -28.77 40.47 -35.33
CA GLY A 770 -28.20 41.82 -35.50
C GLY A 770 -26.70 41.79 -35.81
N LYS A 771 -26.31 42.38 -36.94
CA LYS A 771 -24.97 42.43 -37.61
C LYS A 771 -24.21 43.73 -37.22
N GLY A 772 -22.86 43.73 -37.30
CA GLY A 772 -21.88 44.79 -36.88
C GLY A 772 -21.89 46.14 -37.65
N PRO A 773 -20.76 46.88 -37.89
CA PRO A 773 -19.31 46.61 -37.68
C PRO A 773 -18.43 47.84 -37.25
N ASP A 774 -17.10 47.75 -37.53
CA ASP A 774 -16.00 48.77 -37.59
C ASP A 774 -15.10 49.01 -36.36
N LYS A 775 -13.79 49.36 -36.44
CA LYS A 775 -12.61 49.11 -37.32
C LYS A 775 -11.41 49.87 -36.68
N ALA A 776 -10.19 49.70 -37.22
CA ALA A 776 -8.92 50.46 -37.01
C ALA A 776 -8.02 50.00 -35.82
N SER A 777 -6.85 49.36 -35.98
CA SER A 777 -5.60 49.58 -36.77
C SER A 777 -4.48 50.27 -35.97
N GLY A 778 -3.31 49.63 -35.85
CA GLY A 778 -2.08 50.24 -35.32
C GLY A 778 -0.90 49.27 -35.16
N LYS A 779 -0.03 49.24 -36.17
CA LYS A 779 1.40 48.81 -36.23
C LYS A 779 2.11 49.89 -37.08
N PRO A 780 3.46 50.06 -37.19
CA PRO A 780 4.54 49.07 -37.05
C PRO A 780 5.91 49.63 -36.53
N SER A 781 7.01 48.89 -36.85
CA SER A 781 8.47 49.15 -36.80
C SER A 781 9.22 48.78 -35.50
N ALA A 782 10.25 47.91 -35.46
CA ALA A 782 11.36 47.46 -36.32
C ALA A 782 12.72 48.11 -35.97
N GLU A 783 13.79 47.33 -36.21
CA GLU A 783 15.24 47.65 -36.23
C GLU A 783 16.02 47.42 -34.90
N GLU A 784 16.82 46.36 -34.70
CA GLU A 784 18.05 45.85 -35.35
C GLU A 784 19.35 46.42 -34.73
N SER A 785 20.28 45.53 -34.36
CA SER A 785 21.77 45.66 -34.50
C SER A 785 22.67 45.52 -33.26
N ARG A 786 23.40 44.38 -33.26
CA ARG A 786 24.89 44.23 -33.28
C ARG A 786 25.76 44.33 -32.01
N LYS A 787 26.67 43.32 -31.98
CA LYS A 787 28.10 43.26 -31.55
C LYS A 787 28.40 43.36 -30.04
N ALA A 788 29.01 42.36 -29.39
CA ALA A 788 30.32 41.70 -29.57
C ALA A 788 31.46 42.34 -28.74
N SER A 789 32.24 41.45 -28.11
CA SER A 789 33.66 41.52 -27.70
C SER A 789 34.09 42.27 -26.42
N ASP A 790 34.75 41.49 -25.57
CA ASP A 790 36.02 41.73 -24.87
C ASP A 790 36.13 42.65 -23.65
N LYS A 791 36.47 42.04 -22.49
CA LYS A 791 37.81 42.10 -21.85
C LYS A 791 37.83 41.27 -20.56
N GLU A 792 38.69 40.24 -20.49
CA GLU A 792 40.02 40.23 -19.83
C GLU A 792 39.94 40.28 -18.30
N SER A 793 40.27 39.21 -17.58
CA SER A 793 41.56 38.54 -17.37
C SER A 793 42.21 38.98 -16.05
N GLY A 794 42.60 37.99 -15.26
CA GLY A 794 43.23 38.12 -13.96
C GLY A 794 43.68 36.73 -13.51
N ALA A 795 44.82 36.31 -14.05
CA ALA A 795 45.47 35.03 -13.85
C ALA A 795 46.38 35.01 -12.61
N ALA A 796 46.56 33.82 -12.02
CA ALA A 796 47.80 33.25 -11.45
C ALA A 796 47.42 31.88 -10.81
N ASP A 797 47.73 30.71 -11.37
CA ASP A 797 49.02 30.04 -11.64
C ASP A 797 49.49 29.10 -10.48
N GLY A 798 49.97 27.91 -10.85
CA GLY A 798 50.56 26.84 -10.00
C GLY A 798 49.75 25.53 -9.95
N ARG A 799 50.00 24.54 -10.84
CA ARG A 799 50.86 23.33 -10.66
C ARG A 799 50.40 22.40 -9.51
N GLU A 800 50.33 21.08 -9.59
CA GLU A 800 50.94 20.05 -10.44
C GLU A 800 50.28 18.69 -10.10
N SER A 801 50.19 17.83 -11.13
CA SER A 801 50.39 16.36 -11.14
C SER A 801 49.77 15.40 -10.08
N ASP A 802 48.98 14.47 -10.64
CA ASP A 802 49.08 13.01 -10.55
C ASP A 802 48.65 12.19 -9.31
N LYS A 803 47.78 11.22 -9.64
CA LYS A 803 47.64 9.84 -9.12
C LYS A 803 47.14 9.63 -7.69
N GLU A 804 45.85 9.30 -7.55
CA GLU A 804 45.30 7.92 -7.49
C GLU A 804 43.77 7.94 -7.62
#